data_AF-A0A6A0IK84-F1
#
_entry.id   AF-A0A6A0IK84-F1
#
_cell.length_a   1.000
_cell.length_b   1.000
_cell.length_c   1.000
_cell.angle_alpha   90.00
_cell.angle_beta   90.00
_cell.angle_gamma   90.00
#
_symmetry.space_group_name_H-M   'P 1'
#
loop_
_entity.id
_entity.type
_entity.pdbx_description
1 polymer ?
#
loop_
_entity_poly.entity_id
_entity_poly.type
_entity_poly.pdbx_seq_one_letter_code
_entity_poly.pdbx_strand_id
1 'polypeptide(L)'
;MWKAGLALLLLLGTAPLPADPPPARDEVQELNARFKELYGAKRYEEALGALEALGARPELSGDRDAQASIAYGRACLKALLGRKDEAIEGLRSAFAAGFSDLGTVATDADLDSLRADPRFVSLVAEARKKLGPARLEWDDAPRPPEFRLRFDDPAAPELAQLRAEFGIDPAVAGASDDLDRLVRLAKWTSEQWAHSPTQMASKPDPISILREAKAGGRFICRDYAIVAAGAARAFGLASRVISVLPKDVETRSEAHSVAEAWLPGRAKWVLLDGQYGIVPVRDGVPLNAVELQKALAEDAPLSCLGASARCEEWKWFVGRNLFYFKVAQDQRRFGGAASPQLVLVPKGASSPRKFAGGNESVFANALYTSIPASFYAPPEAEAPAGGGPDVPRLLGSLAAEGPRSEVLVLGTAHLQGLGEGLRRESLAPVISALERFRPTAVCVEHLPARDVAEMDARGGAYREVAEMFAADDLRYGRLLRRVLKASREAAWARAEALLSRSASLDAASRRDLVAWLVAAYEVPTALLQWSALPPDSRRPGPRLPEEVVRWLDRSVASPNEISSIAIPVARAAGLWRLVSVDSQWDGARILSQPEAAVEEAFGHPLKSSGMDSAIYREQRRLTEEAASGSLLPLYRFLNAPEYGSEDAVAQWGPWLRMHLASGVDRLRYGNWEARNARMVANLSDVTASTRAERVLFLVGVAHKPFVEDLLRRLVHVKVASFEDLAR
;
A
#
# COMPACT_ATOMS: atom_id res chain seq x y z
N MET A 1 -33.90 18.06 -16.81
CA MET A 1 -32.87 19.06 -16.46
C MET A 1 -31.72 18.90 -17.45
N TRP A 2 -31.69 19.72 -18.50
CA TRP A 2 -30.60 19.75 -19.49
C TRP A 2 -29.40 20.48 -18.87
N LYS A 3 -28.26 19.80 -18.74
CA LYS A 3 -26.95 20.39 -18.40
C LYS A 3 -25.87 19.74 -19.27
N ALA A 4 -25.73 20.19 -20.52
CA ALA A 4 -24.47 20.16 -21.27
C ALA A 4 -24.59 21.07 -22.50
N GLY A 5 -23.59 21.95 -22.70
CA GLY A 5 -23.27 22.54 -24.00
C GLY A 5 -23.95 23.86 -24.41
N LEU A 6 -23.52 24.99 -23.83
CA LEU A 6 -23.12 26.16 -24.65
C LEU A 6 -22.31 27.13 -23.78
N ALA A 7 -21.00 27.21 -24.03
CA ALA A 7 -20.16 28.30 -23.57
C ALA A 7 -19.76 29.14 -24.78
N LEU A 8 -20.38 30.30 -24.96
CA LEU A 8 -19.84 31.40 -25.75
C LEU A 8 -20.26 32.73 -25.11
N LEU A 9 -19.32 33.68 -25.08
CA LEU A 9 -19.23 34.84 -24.20
C LEU A 9 -20.43 35.82 -24.19
N LEU A 10 -20.67 36.40 -23.00
CA LEU A 10 -21.38 37.67 -22.74
C LEU A 10 -20.38 38.84 -22.63
N LEU A 11 -20.67 39.97 -23.27
CA LEU A 11 -20.19 41.32 -22.91
C LEU A 11 -21.36 42.32 -23.08
N LEU A 12 -21.46 43.26 -22.13
CA LEU A 12 -22.58 44.19 -21.85
C LEU A 12 -22.60 45.46 -22.74
N GLY A 13 -23.79 46.07 -22.93
CA GLY A 13 -23.97 47.46 -23.38
C GLY A 13 -25.44 47.88 -23.66
N THR A 14 -25.85 49.06 -23.19
CA THR A 14 -27.23 49.61 -23.08
C THR A 14 -27.75 50.43 -24.28
N ALA A 15 -28.98 50.15 -24.75
CA ALA A 15 -30.07 50.99 -25.38
C ALA A 15 -29.76 52.03 -26.53
N PRO A 16 -30.76 52.52 -27.34
CA PRO A 16 -30.97 52.11 -28.74
C PRO A 16 -30.95 53.25 -29.80
N LEU A 17 -30.91 52.90 -31.11
CA LEU A 17 -31.48 53.54 -32.35
C LEU A 17 -30.65 53.18 -33.63
N PRO A 18 -31.18 53.26 -34.88
CA PRO A 18 -32.25 52.48 -35.51
C PRO A 18 -31.76 51.48 -36.60
N ALA A 19 -32.61 50.48 -36.85
CA ALA A 19 -32.66 49.43 -37.90
C ALA A 19 -31.55 49.34 -38.99
N ASP A 20 -30.61 48.41 -38.76
CA ASP A 20 -29.97 47.59 -39.78
C ASP A 20 -30.52 46.14 -39.66
N PRO A 21 -30.48 45.29 -40.70
CA PRO A 21 -30.95 43.90 -40.62
C PRO A 21 -30.17 43.14 -39.51
N PRO A 22 -30.82 42.22 -38.77
CA PRO A 22 -30.21 41.63 -37.59
C PRO A 22 -28.95 40.83 -37.96
N PRO A 23 -27.87 40.91 -37.17
CA PRO A 23 -26.66 40.13 -37.44
C PRO A 23 -26.94 38.63 -37.20
N ALA A 24 -26.29 37.76 -37.99
CA ALA A 24 -26.49 36.31 -38.00
C ALA A 24 -26.32 35.56 -36.65
N ARG A 25 -25.84 36.23 -35.60
CA ARG A 25 -25.79 35.70 -34.22
C ARG A 25 -27.17 35.57 -33.56
N ASP A 26 -28.15 36.39 -33.97
CA ASP A 26 -29.48 36.37 -33.37
C ASP A 26 -30.28 35.14 -33.85
N GLU A 27 -30.14 34.74 -35.12
CA GLU A 27 -30.85 33.57 -35.67
C GLU A 27 -30.43 32.24 -35.03
N VAL A 28 -29.14 32.04 -34.74
CA VAL A 28 -28.64 30.84 -34.05
C VAL A 28 -29.24 30.75 -32.64
N GLN A 29 -29.35 31.89 -31.94
CA GLN A 29 -29.95 31.95 -30.61
C GLN A 29 -31.46 31.72 -30.65
N GLU A 30 -32.16 32.31 -31.60
CA GLU A 30 -33.60 32.11 -31.81
C GLU A 30 -33.94 30.66 -32.16
N LEU A 31 -33.18 30.03 -33.07
CA LEU A 31 -33.38 28.62 -33.43
C LEU A 31 -33.13 27.69 -32.23
N ASN A 32 -32.12 27.97 -31.42
CA ASN A 32 -31.85 27.22 -30.20
C ASN A 32 -32.94 27.42 -29.14
N ALA A 33 -33.43 28.65 -28.97
CA ALA A 33 -34.54 28.96 -28.05
C ALA A 33 -35.83 28.25 -28.49
N ARG A 34 -36.14 28.30 -29.78
CA ARG A 34 -37.28 27.62 -30.40
C ARG A 34 -37.18 26.10 -30.26
N PHE A 35 -36.00 25.52 -30.47
CA PHE A 35 -35.76 24.10 -30.22
C PHE A 35 -36.09 23.74 -28.76
N LYS A 36 -35.59 24.51 -27.78
CA LYS A 36 -35.85 24.26 -26.35
C LYS A 36 -37.33 24.34 -25.99
N GLU A 37 -38.04 25.32 -26.55
CA GLU A 37 -39.48 25.48 -26.35
C GLU A 37 -40.25 24.26 -26.90
N LEU A 38 -39.99 23.89 -28.16
CA LEU A 38 -40.64 22.76 -28.83
C LEU A 38 -40.35 21.43 -28.13
N TYR A 39 -39.09 21.23 -27.70
CA TYR A 39 -38.69 20.06 -26.92
C TYR A 39 -39.41 20.01 -25.56
N GLY A 40 -39.47 21.13 -24.83
CA GLY A 40 -40.19 21.24 -23.55
C GLY A 40 -41.69 20.98 -23.68
N ALA A 41 -42.28 21.40 -24.81
CA ALA A 41 -43.66 21.12 -25.17
C ALA A 41 -43.89 19.70 -25.72
N LYS A 42 -42.85 18.85 -25.79
CA LYS A 42 -42.86 17.49 -26.35
C LYS A 42 -43.26 17.41 -27.83
N ARG A 43 -43.09 18.50 -28.58
CA ARG A 43 -43.33 18.59 -30.03
C ARG A 43 -42.08 18.14 -30.80
N TYR A 44 -41.72 16.87 -30.66
CA TYR A 44 -40.40 16.36 -31.06
C TYR A 44 -40.12 16.43 -32.57
N GLU A 45 -41.13 16.29 -33.43
CA GLU A 45 -40.97 16.42 -34.89
C GLU A 45 -40.55 17.85 -35.27
N GLU A 46 -41.19 18.83 -34.66
CA GLU A 46 -40.92 20.25 -34.91
C GLU A 46 -39.60 20.68 -34.27
N ALA A 47 -39.28 20.13 -33.09
CA ALA A 47 -37.98 20.32 -32.45
C ALA A 47 -36.86 19.75 -33.34
N LEU A 48 -37.09 18.63 -34.03
CA LEU A 48 -36.12 18.04 -34.96
C LEU A 48 -35.88 18.96 -36.15
N GLY A 49 -36.93 19.51 -36.73
CA GLY A 49 -36.82 20.51 -37.80
C GLY A 49 -36.06 21.78 -37.37
N ALA A 50 -36.29 22.26 -36.15
CA ALA A 50 -35.55 23.40 -35.60
C ALA A 50 -34.06 23.09 -35.41
N LEU A 51 -33.74 21.88 -34.94
CA LEU A 51 -32.36 21.44 -34.73
C LEU A 51 -31.61 21.20 -36.05
N GLU A 52 -32.30 20.72 -37.08
CA GLU A 52 -31.76 20.61 -38.45
C GLU A 52 -31.49 21.98 -39.07
N ALA A 53 -32.41 22.92 -38.90
CA ALA A 53 -32.21 24.30 -39.33
C ALA A 53 -31.04 24.99 -38.60
N LEU A 54 -30.79 24.62 -37.34
CA LEU A 54 -29.63 25.06 -36.57
C LEU A 54 -28.33 24.46 -37.11
N GLY A 55 -28.29 23.17 -37.41
CA GLY A 55 -27.09 22.50 -37.95
C GLY A 55 -26.67 23.00 -39.34
N ALA A 56 -27.63 23.47 -40.15
CA ALA A 56 -27.39 24.03 -41.48
C ALA A 56 -26.81 25.47 -41.46
N ARG A 57 -26.66 26.09 -40.28
CA ARG A 57 -26.16 27.46 -40.16
C ARG A 57 -24.67 27.55 -40.56
N PRO A 58 -24.28 28.42 -41.51
CA PRO A 58 -22.89 28.61 -41.90
C PRO A 58 -21.95 28.91 -40.73
N GLU A 59 -22.45 29.62 -39.72
CA GLU A 59 -21.74 30.00 -38.49
C GLU A 59 -21.27 28.79 -37.69
N LEU A 60 -22.02 27.69 -37.74
CA LEU A 60 -21.72 26.45 -37.03
C LEU A 60 -21.02 25.42 -37.92
N SER A 61 -20.87 25.68 -39.22
CA SER A 61 -20.32 24.70 -40.17
C SER A 61 -18.84 24.36 -39.91
N GLY A 62 -18.07 25.29 -39.35
CA GLY A 62 -16.67 25.10 -38.97
C GLY A 62 -16.45 24.58 -37.55
N ASP A 63 -17.49 24.55 -36.71
CA ASP A 63 -17.41 24.13 -35.31
C ASP A 63 -17.77 22.64 -35.19
N ARG A 64 -16.73 21.79 -35.13
CA ARG A 64 -16.89 20.34 -35.05
C ARG A 64 -17.65 19.90 -33.81
N ASP A 65 -17.44 20.55 -32.67
CA ASP A 65 -18.08 20.17 -31.41
C ASP A 65 -19.56 20.54 -31.42
N ALA A 66 -19.90 21.70 -31.98
CA ALA A 66 -21.29 22.10 -32.20
C ALA A 66 -22.01 21.13 -33.15
N GLN A 67 -21.39 20.77 -34.28
CA GLN A 67 -21.96 19.83 -35.25
C GLN A 67 -22.16 18.43 -34.66
N ALA A 68 -21.20 17.94 -33.87
CA ALA A 68 -21.31 16.67 -33.18
C ALA A 68 -22.45 16.67 -32.14
N SER A 69 -22.61 17.77 -31.40
CA SER A 69 -23.69 17.94 -30.40
C SER A 69 -25.07 18.03 -31.05
N ILE A 70 -25.19 18.75 -32.18
CA ILE A 70 -26.41 18.82 -32.97
C ILE A 70 -26.79 17.44 -33.53
N ALA A 71 -25.81 16.69 -34.06
CA ALA A 71 -26.03 15.33 -34.54
C ALA A 71 -26.53 14.38 -33.43
N TYR A 72 -25.96 14.49 -32.22
CA TYR A 72 -26.44 13.76 -31.05
C TYR A 72 -27.89 14.12 -30.69
N GLY A 73 -28.21 15.41 -30.60
CA GLY A 73 -29.57 15.88 -30.28
C GLY A 73 -30.61 15.42 -31.31
N ARG A 74 -30.25 15.37 -32.60
CA ARG A 74 -31.11 14.80 -33.66
C ARG A 74 -31.40 13.32 -33.42
N ALA A 75 -30.40 12.56 -32.98
CA ALA A 75 -30.56 11.16 -32.66
C ALA A 75 -31.47 10.94 -31.45
N CYS A 76 -31.35 11.75 -30.39
CA CYS A 76 -32.25 11.71 -29.22
C CYS A 76 -33.71 11.98 -29.62
N LEU A 77 -33.97 13.02 -30.41
CA LEU A 77 -35.31 13.32 -30.90
C LEU A 77 -35.90 12.18 -31.74
N LYS A 78 -35.08 11.57 -32.60
CA LYS A 78 -35.49 10.39 -33.39
C LYS A 78 -35.82 9.19 -32.51
N ALA A 79 -35.08 8.99 -31.42
CA ALA A 79 -35.39 7.95 -30.44
C ALA A 79 -36.73 8.21 -29.71
N LEU A 80 -36.99 9.46 -29.32
CA LEU A 80 -38.26 9.90 -28.72
C LEU A 80 -39.45 9.77 -29.67
N LEU A 81 -39.24 9.97 -30.97
CA LEU A 81 -40.24 9.76 -32.03
C LEU A 81 -40.45 8.27 -32.37
N GLY A 82 -39.74 7.35 -31.71
CA GLY A 82 -39.81 5.90 -31.99
C GLY A 82 -39.08 5.46 -33.26
N ARG A 83 -38.33 6.36 -33.92
CA ARG A 83 -37.55 6.11 -35.15
C ARG A 83 -36.19 5.48 -34.81
N LYS A 84 -36.23 4.26 -34.28
CA LYS A 84 -35.05 3.59 -33.70
C LYS A 84 -33.89 3.43 -34.67
N ASP A 85 -34.15 3.04 -35.92
CA ASP A 85 -33.11 2.83 -36.92
C ASP A 85 -32.37 4.13 -37.24
N GLU A 86 -33.11 5.22 -37.44
CA GLU A 86 -32.53 6.53 -37.70
C GLU A 86 -31.80 7.11 -36.48
N ALA A 87 -32.27 6.82 -35.28
CA ALA A 87 -31.62 7.24 -34.05
C ALA A 87 -30.26 6.57 -33.89
N ILE A 88 -30.17 5.25 -34.12
CA ILE A 88 -28.91 4.50 -34.03
C ILE A 88 -27.91 4.97 -35.09
N GLU A 89 -28.35 5.21 -36.33
CA GLU A 89 -27.48 5.75 -37.37
C GLU A 89 -27.06 7.21 -37.07
N GLY A 90 -27.97 8.00 -36.51
CA GLY A 90 -27.68 9.35 -36.03
C GLY A 90 -26.59 9.37 -34.94
N LEU A 91 -26.67 8.44 -33.97
CA LEU A 91 -25.64 8.28 -32.93
C LEU A 91 -24.30 7.87 -33.53
N ARG A 92 -24.29 6.97 -34.53
CA ARG A 92 -23.06 6.57 -35.24
C ARG A 92 -22.42 7.77 -35.92
N SER A 93 -23.22 8.59 -36.60
CA SER A 93 -22.75 9.83 -37.22
C SER A 93 -22.24 10.84 -36.19
N ALA A 94 -22.90 10.97 -35.03
CA ALA A 94 -22.47 11.86 -33.96
C ALA A 94 -21.09 11.46 -33.41
N PHE A 95 -20.88 10.17 -33.15
CA PHE A 95 -19.58 9.64 -32.70
C PHE A 95 -18.49 9.79 -33.78
N ALA A 96 -18.84 9.61 -35.06
CA ALA A 96 -17.92 9.85 -36.18
C ALA A 96 -17.54 11.34 -36.31
N ALA A 97 -18.47 12.25 -36.00
CA ALA A 97 -18.26 13.69 -35.99
C ALA A 97 -17.48 14.21 -34.76
N GLY A 98 -17.22 13.36 -33.76
CA GLY A 98 -16.42 13.70 -32.58
C GLY A 98 -17.20 13.79 -31.26
N PHE A 99 -18.50 13.46 -31.26
CA PHE A 99 -19.28 13.43 -30.03
C PHE A 99 -18.71 12.37 -29.08
N SER A 100 -18.32 12.78 -27.88
CA SER A 100 -17.55 11.93 -26.96
C SER A 100 -18.08 11.92 -25.52
N ASP A 101 -19.27 12.46 -25.29
CA ASP A 101 -19.96 12.38 -23.99
C ASP A 101 -20.81 11.11 -23.87
N LEU A 102 -20.16 9.94 -23.79
CA LEU A 102 -20.86 8.67 -23.56
C LEU A 102 -21.47 8.54 -22.16
N GLY A 103 -21.13 9.42 -21.21
CA GLY A 103 -21.73 9.44 -19.86
C GLY A 103 -23.17 9.90 -19.95
N THR A 104 -23.41 10.95 -20.73
CA THR A 104 -24.74 11.36 -21.14
C THR A 104 -25.43 10.25 -21.92
N VAL A 105 -24.81 9.66 -22.96
CA VAL A 105 -25.42 8.53 -23.73
C VAL A 105 -25.85 7.37 -22.80
N ALA A 106 -25.04 7.07 -21.80
CA ALA A 106 -25.28 5.97 -20.86
C ALA A 106 -26.43 6.25 -19.88
N THR A 107 -26.89 7.49 -19.71
CA THR A 107 -27.93 7.85 -18.72
C THR A 107 -29.08 8.69 -19.29
N ASP A 108 -28.97 9.15 -20.54
CA ASP A 108 -29.99 9.94 -21.21
C ASP A 108 -31.30 9.15 -21.36
N ALA A 109 -32.38 9.70 -20.83
CA ALA A 109 -33.72 9.10 -20.87
C ALA A 109 -34.31 9.14 -22.28
N ASP A 110 -33.86 10.07 -23.14
CA ASP A 110 -34.33 10.16 -24.53
C ASP A 110 -33.93 8.91 -25.33
N LEU A 111 -32.91 8.18 -24.89
CA LEU A 111 -32.38 6.96 -25.51
C LEU A 111 -32.89 5.67 -24.85
N ASP A 112 -33.78 5.73 -23.85
CA ASP A 112 -34.26 4.55 -23.12
C ASP A 112 -34.89 3.51 -24.05
N SER A 113 -35.55 3.95 -25.13
CA SER A 113 -36.16 3.07 -26.13
C SER A 113 -35.14 2.24 -26.93
N LEU A 114 -33.85 2.61 -26.89
CA LEU A 114 -32.75 1.97 -27.61
C LEU A 114 -31.90 1.03 -26.73
N ARG A 115 -31.99 1.12 -25.39
CA ARG A 115 -31.05 0.43 -24.47
C ARG A 115 -31.02 -1.10 -24.61
N ALA A 116 -32.14 -1.70 -25.00
CA ALA A 116 -32.26 -3.13 -25.25
C ALA A 116 -31.93 -3.54 -26.70
N ASP A 117 -31.70 -2.58 -27.61
CA ASP A 117 -31.35 -2.88 -29.00
C ASP A 117 -29.88 -3.31 -29.10
N PRO A 118 -29.56 -4.52 -29.61
CA PRO A 118 -28.19 -5.00 -29.72
C PRO A 118 -27.27 -4.08 -30.54
N ARG A 119 -27.83 -3.35 -31.52
CA ARG A 119 -27.06 -2.43 -32.37
C ARG A 119 -26.63 -1.19 -31.59
N PHE A 120 -27.50 -0.68 -30.71
CA PHE A 120 -27.16 0.40 -29.79
C PHE A 120 -26.10 -0.04 -28.78
N VAL A 121 -26.26 -1.23 -28.18
CA VAL A 121 -25.27 -1.81 -27.25
C VAL A 121 -23.90 -1.95 -27.93
N SER A 122 -23.85 -2.50 -29.15
CA SER A 122 -22.61 -2.63 -29.92
C SER A 122 -21.99 -1.29 -30.26
N LEU A 123 -22.81 -0.32 -30.70
CA LEU A 123 -22.34 1.03 -31.05
C LEU A 123 -21.73 1.74 -29.84
N VAL A 124 -22.37 1.67 -28.67
CA VAL A 124 -21.85 2.26 -27.43
C VAL A 124 -20.57 1.54 -26.99
N ALA A 125 -20.49 0.22 -27.11
CA ALA A 125 -19.28 -0.56 -26.81
C ALA A 125 -18.10 -0.20 -27.73
N GLU A 126 -18.35 -0.07 -29.04
CA GLU A 126 -17.37 0.39 -30.03
C GLU A 126 -16.88 1.81 -29.71
N ALA A 127 -17.80 2.71 -29.40
CA ALA A 127 -17.48 4.06 -28.97
C ALA A 127 -16.66 4.06 -27.68
N ARG A 128 -17.00 3.20 -26.71
CA ARG A 128 -16.24 3.02 -25.45
C ARG A 128 -14.81 2.60 -25.72
N LYS A 129 -14.60 1.61 -26.59
CA LYS A 129 -13.27 1.12 -26.97
C LYS A 129 -12.44 2.20 -27.70
N LYS A 130 -13.10 3.02 -28.51
CA LYS A 130 -12.44 4.06 -29.32
C LYS A 130 -12.13 5.34 -28.52
N LEU A 131 -13.02 5.73 -27.61
CA LEU A 131 -13.00 7.01 -26.90
C LEU A 131 -12.59 6.91 -25.42
N GLY A 132 -12.62 5.70 -24.85
CA GLY A 132 -12.20 5.42 -23.48
C GLY A 132 -10.68 5.45 -23.28
N PRO A 133 -10.22 5.32 -22.03
CA PRO A 133 -8.80 5.31 -21.72
C PRO A 133 -8.12 4.10 -22.38
N ALA A 134 -7.08 4.36 -23.18
CA ALA A 134 -6.23 3.30 -23.70
C ALA A 134 -5.29 2.77 -22.59
N ARG A 135 -4.81 1.54 -22.75
CA ARG A 135 -3.78 0.99 -21.86
C ARG A 135 -2.52 1.88 -21.91
N LEU A 136 -2.04 2.28 -20.75
CA LEU A 136 -0.82 3.07 -20.60
C LEU A 136 0.32 2.15 -20.16
N GLU A 137 1.51 2.48 -20.64
CA GLU A 137 2.77 1.86 -20.21
C GLU A 137 3.58 2.90 -19.43
N TRP A 138 4.43 2.41 -18.55
CA TRP A 138 5.24 3.21 -17.64
C TRP A 138 6.67 2.69 -17.65
N ASP A 139 7.63 3.57 -17.33
CA ASP A 139 9.02 3.15 -17.13
C ASP A 139 9.23 2.62 -15.70
N ASP A 140 10.10 1.61 -15.59
CA ASP A 140 10.58 1.09 -14.31
C ASP A 140 11.94 1.72 -13.98
N ALA A 141 12.14 2.15 -12.73
CA ALA A 141 13.43 2.63 -12.26
C ALA A 141 13.76 2.07 -10.87
N PRO A 142 14.96 1.50 -10.66
CA PRO A 142 15.37 0.95 -9.35
C PRO A 142 15.49 2.01 -8.25
N ARG A 143 15.71 3.28 -8.61
CA ARG A 143 15.79 4.42 -7.68
C ARG A 143 15.11 5.63 -8.34
N PRO A 144 13.85 5.93 -7.99
CA PRO A 144 13.14 7.05 -8.61
C PRO A 144 13.79 8.39 -8.24
N PRO A 145 13.83 9.39 -9.14
CA PRO A 145 14.26 10.74 -8.81
C PRO A 145 13.39 11.34 -7.68
N GLU A 146 14.01 12.07 -6.76
CA GLU A 146 13.33 12.64 -5.60
C GLU A 146 12.45 13.84 -5.99
N PHE A 147 11.13 13.68 -5.84
CA PHE A 147 10.16 14.78 -5.87
C PHE A 147 9.33 14.76 -4.59
N ARG A 148 9.60 15.71 -3.70
CA ARG A 148 9.08 15.70 -2.33
C ARG A 148 7.93 16.68 -2.17
N LEU A 149 6.73 16.16 -1.86
CA LEU A 149 5.57 16.98 -1.55
C LEU A 149 5.74 17.68 -0.20
N ARG A 150 5.21 18.90 -0.08
CA ARG A 150 5.18 19.68 1.17
C ARG A 150 3.73 19.89 1.60
N PHE A 151 3.44 19.68 2.87
CA PHE A 151 2.09 19.77 3.42
C PHE A 151 1.99 20.88 4.47
N ASP A 152 0.77 21.27 4.83
CA ASP A 152 0.58 22.17 5.98
C ASP A 152 1.03 21.43 7.25
N ASP A 153 1.55 22.17 8.23
CA ASP A 153 1.81 21.63 9.56
C ASP A 153 0.52 21.00 10.11
N PRO A 154 0.53 19.72 10.55
CA PRO A 154 -0.64 19.08 11.14
C PRO A 154 -1.22 19.84 12.35
N ALA A 155 -0.41 20.67 13.02
CA ALA A 155 -0.82 21.52 14.14
C ALA A 155 -1.26 22.94 13.70
N ALA A 156 -1.32 23.23 12.40
CA ALA A 156 -1.73 24.54 11.90
C ALA A 156 -3.13 24.92 12.42
N PRO A 157 -3.32 26.11 13.04
CA PRO A 157 -4.60 26.51 13.62
C PRO A 157 -5.72 26.59 12.57
N GLU A 158 -5.39 26.82 11.30
CA GLU A 158 -6.35 26.87 10.19
C GLU A 158 -7.00 25.50 9.94
N LEU A 159 -6.32 24.38 10.19
CA LEU A 159 -6.93 23.04 10.07
C LEU A 159 -7.98 22.81 11.17
N ALA A 160 -7.70 23.26 12.39
CA ALA A 160 -8.66 23.23 13.49
C ALA A 160 -9.84 24.20 13.23
N GLN A 161 -9.56 25.39 12.70
CA GLN A 161 -10.57 26.35 12.28
C GLN A 161 -11.48 25.78 11.19
N LEU A 162 -10.91 25.14 10.16
CA LEU A 162 -11.67 24.49 9.09
C LEU A 162 -12.66 23.46 9.63
N ARG A 163 -12.25 22.65 10.61
CA ARG A 163 -13.16 21.67 11.25
C ARG A 163 -14.27 22.35 12.03
N ALA A 164 -13.92 23.31 12.88
CA ALA A 164 -14.85 23.97 13.77
C ALA A 164 -15.88 24.85 13.03
N GLU A 165 -15.43 25.67 12.09
CA GLU A 165 -16.28 26.66 11.40
C GLU A 165 -17.29 26.01 10.44
N PHE A 166 -16.94 24.87 9.86
CA PHE A 166 -17.78 24.18 8.88
C PHE A 166 -18.43 22.91 9.41
N GLY A 167 -18.20 22.58 10.69
CA GLY A 167 -18.84 21.44 11.35
C GLY A 167 -18.57 20.13 10.63
N ILE A 168 -17.30 19.80 10.40
CA ILE A 168 -16.91 18.60 9.63
C ILE A 168 -16.98 17.34 10.50
N ASP A 169 -16.75 17.45 11.81
CA ASP A 169 -16.71 16.31 12.74
C ASP A 169 -17.95 15.40 12.70
N PRO A 170 -19.20 15.93 12.65
CA PRO A 170 -20.40 15.10 12.51
C PRO A 170 -20.42 14.25 11.23
N ALA A 171 -19.84 14.72 10.13
CA ALA A 171 -19.84 13.99 8.87
C ALA A 171 -18.96 12.72 8.94
N VAL A 172 -17.93 12.73 9.78
CA VAL A 172 -16.99 11.61 9.95
C VAL A 172 -17.19 10.84 11.26
N ALA A 173 -18.17 11.22 12.07
CA ALA A 173 -18.47 10.56 13.33
C ALA A 173 -18.79 9.07 13.10
N GLY A 174 -18.16 8.20 13.90
CA GLY A 174 -18.32 6.76 13.82
C GLY A 174 -17.66 6.08 12.62
N ALA A 175 -16.74 6.76 11.92
CA ALA A 175 -15.96 6.13 10.85
C ALA A 175 -15.12 4.95 11.40
N SER A 176 -15.21 3.78 10.77
CA SER A 176 -14.56 2.54 11.25
C SER A 176 -13.06 2.51 10.99
N ASP A 177 -12.61 3.14 9.92
CA ASP A 177 -11.21 3.27 9.52
C ASP A 177 -10.98 4.56 8.71
N ASP A 178 -9.74 4.80 8.26
CA ASP A 178 -9.41 5.99 7.49
C ASP A 178 -10.04 5.98 6.08
N LEU A 179 -10.38 4.81 5.53
CA LEU A 179 -11.05 4.70 4.23
C LEU A 179 -12.51 5.15 4.35
N ASP A 180 -13.25 4.67 5.36
CA ASP A 180 -14.61 5.12 5.66
C ASP A 180 -14.62 6.63 5.95
N ARG A 181 -13.63 7.13 6.69
CA ARG A 181 -13.45 8.58 6.91
C ARG A 181 -13.30 9.32 5.59
N LEU A 182 -12.46 8.82 4.67
CA LEU A 182 -12.24 9.45 3.37
C LEU A 182 -13.50 9.46 2.50
N VAL A 183 -14.27 8.38 2.49
CA VAL A 183 -15.55 8.26 1.78
C VAL A 183 -16.55 9.30 2.28
N ARG A 184 -16.65 9.45 3.60
CA ARG A 184 -17.54 10.44 4.24
C ARG A 184 -17.14 11.87 3.93
N LEU A 185 -15.83 12.16 3.94
CA LEU A 185 -15.30 13.48 3.57
C LEU A 185 -15.52 13.81 2.10
N ALA A 186 -15.38 12.83 1.20
CA ALA A 186 -15.69 13.02 -0.22
C ALA A 186 -17.17 13.37 -0.40
N LYS A 187 -18.07 12.61 0.23
CA LYS A 187 -19.51 12.88 0.21
C LYS A 187 -19.83 14.27 0.77
N TRP A 188 -19.34 14.58 1.97
CA TRP A 188 -19.55 15.87 2.61
C TRP A 188 -19.10 17.03 1.70
N THR A 189 -17.93 16.90 1.07
CA THR A 189 -17.40 17.92 0.15
C THR A 189 -18.33 18.13 -1.07
N SER A 190 -18.89 17.05 -1.62
CA SER A 190 -19.78 17.12 -2.80
C SER A 190 -21.11 17.82 -2.53
N GLU A 191 -21.51 17.92 -1.26
CA GLU A 191 -22.77 18.51 -0.81
C GLU A 191 -22.64 20.02 -0.49
N GLN A 192 -21.43 20.58 -0.51
CA GLN A 192 -21.20 21.97 -0.07
C GLN A 192 -21.69 23.02 -1.08
N TRP A 193 -21.68 22.71 -2.37
CA TRP A 193 -22.24 23.57 -3.42
C TRP A 193 -22.60 22.75 -4.66
N ALA A 194 -23.29 23.38 -5.61
CA ALA A 194 -23.53 22.80 -6.93
C ALA A 194 -22.44 23.22 -7.93
N HIS A 195 -21.91 22.28 -8.71
CA HIS A 195 -20.83 22.53 -9.67
C HIS A 195 -21.17 23.65 -10.69
N SER A 196 -20.18 24.50 -10.96
CA SER A 196 -20.19 25.50 -12.03
C SER A 196 -19.05 25.21 -13.01
N PRO A 197 -19.25 25.28 -14.34
CA PRO A 197 -18.21 24.97 -15.32
C PRO A 197 -17.13 26.05 -15.46
N THR A 198 -17.36 27.26 -14.96
CA THR A 198 -16.50 28.43 -15.24
C THR A 198 -16.11 29.25 -14.02
N GLN A 199 -16.85 29.13 -12.91
CA GLN A 199 -16.62 29.97 -11.74
C GLN A 199 -15.55 29.35 -10.83
N MET A 200 -14.61 30.19 -10.40
CA MET A 200 -13.55 29.84 -9.47
C MET A 200 -13.72 30.67 -8.20
N ALA A 201 -13.35 30.11 -7.05
CA ALA A 201 -13.29 30.85 -5.81
C ALA A 201 -12.19 31.93 -5.86
N SER A 202 -12.34 32.98 -5.03
CA SER A 202 -11.37 34.09 -5.03
C SER A 202 -9.98 33.67 -4.54
N LYS A 203 -9.91 32.67 -3.64
CA LYS A 203 -8.67 32.13 -3.08
C LYS A 203 -8.65 30.60 -3.12
N PRO A 204 -7.50 29.98 -3.43
CA PRO A 204 -7.36 28.53 -3.52
C PRO A 204 -7.10 27.86 -2.16
N ASP A 205 -7.86 28.23 -1.14
CA ASP A 205 -7.81 27.66 0.21
C ASP A 205 -9.20 27.17 0.68
N PRO A 206 -9.28 26.08 1.47
CA PRO A 206 -10.57 25.48 1.85
C PRO A 206 -11.53 26.43 2.59
N ILE A 207 -11.01 27.29 3.49
CA ILE A 207 -11.85 28.16 4.32
C ILE A 207 -12.51 29.23 3.47
N SER A 208 -11.74 29.90 2.61
CA SER A 208 -12.29 30.93 1.71
C SER A 208 -13.32 30.33 0.75
N ILE A 209 -13.01 29.18 0.12
CA ILE A 209 -13.93 28.48 -0.78
C ILE A 209 -15.25 28.18 -0.08
N LEU A 210 -15.21 27.60 1.13
CA LEU A 210 -16.41 27.21 1.86
C LEU A 210 -17.20 28.42 2.38
N ARG A 211 -16.55 29.53 2.75
CA ARG A 211 -17.25 30.80 3.08
C ARG A 211 -18.00 31.34 1.88
N GLU A 212 -17.35 31.38 0.72
CA GLU A 212 -17.99 31.86 -0.51
C GLU A 212 -19.11 30.91 -0.97
N ALA A 213 -18.93 29.59 -0.81
CA ALA A 213 -19.98 28.60 -1.07
C ALA A 213 -21.20 28.81 -0.16
N LYS A 214 -20.99 29.04 1.15
CA LYS A 214 -22.07 29.39 2.10
C LYS A 214 -22.79 30.70 1.72
N ALA A 215 -22.09 31.63 1.05
CA ALA A 215 -22.67 32.85 0.50
C ALA A 215 -23.40 32.65 -0.86
N GLY A 216 -23.54 31.41 -1.33
CA GLY A 216 -24.23 31.06 -2.58
C GLY A 216 -23.30 30.87 -3.79
N GLY A 217 -21.98 30.93 -3.58
CA GLY A 217 -20.97 30.65 -4.59
C GLY A 217 -21.05 29.21 -5.12
N ARG A 218 -20.66 29.03 -6.39
CA ARG A 218 -20.65 27.74 -7.08
C ARG A 218 -19.38 27.63 -7.89
N PHE A 219 -18.66 26.52 -7.79
CA PHE A 219 -17.29 26.45 -8.29
C PHE A 219 -16.98 25.20 -9.14
N ILE A 220 -15.85 25.26 -9.85
CA ILE A 220 -15.29 24.19 -10.69
C ILE A 220 -14.70 23.03 -9.87
N CYS A 221 -14.36 21.93 -10.56
CA CYS A 221 -13.71 20.73 -9.99
C CYS A 221 -12.48 21.02 -9.12
N ARG A 222 -11.66 22.01 -9.47
CA ARG A 222 -10.47 22.40 -8.72
C ARG A 222 -10.80 22.76 -7.28
N ASP A 223 -11.86 23.54 -7.06
CA ASP A 223 -12.21 24.02 -5.73
C ASP A 223 -12.77 22.89 -4.85
N TYR A 224 -13.46 21.90 -5.44
CA TYR A 224 -13.83 20.66 -4.74
C TYR A 224 -12.60 19.86 -4.32
N ALA A 225 -11.61 19.70 -5.20
CA ALA A 225 -10.38 18.97 -4.89
C ALA A 225 -9.60 19.65 -3.75
N ILE A 226 -9.57 20.99 -3.73
CA ILE A 226 -8.92 21.78 -2.66
C ILE A 226 -9.61 21.53 -1.33
N VAL A 227 -10.94 21.63 -1.29
CA VAL A 227 -11.73 21.40 -0.06
C VAL A 227 -11.59 19.96 0.41
N ALA A 228 -11.69 18.97 -0.49
CA ALA A 228 -11.55 17.56 -0.15
C ALA A 228 -10.17 17.24 0.44
N ALA A 229 -9.09 17.77 -0.17
CA ALA A 229 -7.74 17.61 0.36
C ALA A 229 -7.58 18.30 1.72
N GLY A 230 -8.08 19.53 1.89
CA GLY A 230 -8.02 20.25 3.16
C GLY A 230 -8.79 19.56 4.28
N ALA A 231 -9.99 19.06 3.98
CA ALA A 231 -10.82 18.32 4.93
C ALA A 231 -10.13 17.03 5.37
N ALA A 232 -9.58 16.24 4.44
CA ALA A 232 -8.79 15.04 4.78
C ALA A 232 -7.58 15.38 5.67
N ARG A 233 -6.88 16.48 5.36
CA ARG A 233 -5.73 16.95 6.14
C ARG A 233 -6.08 17.36 7.56
N ALA A 234 -7.24 17.98 7.76
CA ALA A 234 -7.71 18.36 9.09
C ALA A 234 -7.97 17.16 10.02
N PHE A 235 -8.11 15.95 9.45
CA PHE A 235 -8.19 14.68 10.18
C PHE A 235 -6.88 13.86 10.13
N GLY A 236 -5.75 14.53 9.90
CA GLY A 236 -4.42 13.93 10.00
C GLY A 236 -3.99 13.08 8.79
N LEU A 237 -4.74 13.11 7.69
CA LEU A 237 -4.38 12.40 6.46
C LEU A 237 -3.57 13.32 5.55
N ALA A 238 -2.32 12.95 5.26
CA ALA A 238 -1.55 13.64 4.21
C ALA A 238 -2.31 13.52 2.88
N SER A 239 -2.64 14.66 2.27
CA SER A 239 -3.52 14.73 1.11
C SER A 239 -2.91 15.60 0.02
N ARG A 240 -3.35 15.48 -1.22
CA ARG A 240 -2.85 16.30 -2.34
C ARG A 240 -3.94 16.54 -3.36
N VAL A 241 -3.88 17.67 -4.05
CA VAL A 241 -4.67 17.89 -5.27
C VAL A 241 -3.89 17.34 -6.45
N ILE A 242 -4.56 16.55 -7.27
CA ILE A 242 -4.03 15.97 -8.50
C ILE A 242 -4.90 16.44 -9.67
N SER A 243 -4.25 16.96 -10.71
CA SER A 243 -4.91 17.21 -12.00
C SER A 243 -4.75 15.98 -12.87
N VAL A 244 -5.87 15.45 -13.35
CA VAL A 244 -5.93 14.38 -14.35
C VAL A 244 -6.26 15.04 -15.69
N LEU A 245 -5.37 14.86 -16.66
CA LEU A 245 -5.37 15.59 -17.92
C LEU A 245 -5.52 14.63 -19.11
N PRO A 246 -6.31 15.02 -20.14
CA PRO A 246 -6.50 14.18 -21.32
C PRO A 246 -5.25 14.16 -22.22
N LYS A 247 -5.20 13.21 -23.16
CA LYS A 247 -4.06 13.06 -24.10
C LYS A 247 -3.84 14.31 -24.96
N ASP A 248 -4.91 14.98 -25.33
CA ASP A 248 -4.98 16.19 -26.16
C ASP A 248 -5.04 17.48 -25.34
N VAL A 249 -4.50 17.48 -24.11
CA VAL A 249 -4.49 18.62 -23.17
C VAL A 249 -3.95 19.93 -23.76
N GLU A 250 -3.09 19.86 -24.78
CA GLU A 250 -2.57 21.07 -25.43
C GLU A 250 -3.56 21.78 -26.33
N THR A 251 -4.64 21.11 -26.76
CA THR A 251 -5.67 21.67 -27.64
C THR A 251 -7.06 21.66 -27.00
N ARG A 252 -7.28 20.80 -26.01
CA ARG A 252 -8.54 20.66 -25.29
C ARG A 252 -8.56 21.50 -24.01
N SER A 253 -9.69 22.17 -23.77
CA SER A 253 -9.91 22.99 -22.56
C SER A 253 -10.57 22.24 -21.41
N GLU A 254 -11.02 21.01 -21.64
CA GLU A 254 -11.59 20.14 -20.60
C GLU A 254 -10.47 19.37 -19.89
N ALA A 255 -10.46 19.44 -18.56
CA ALA A 255 -9.59 18.68 -17.67
C ALA A 255 -10.30 18.51 -16.32
N HIS A 256 -9.81 17.59 -15.48
CA HIS A 256 -10.40 17.37 -14.17
C HIS A 256 -9.37 17.47 -13.04
N SER A 257 -9.83 17.87 -11.86
CA SER A 257 -9.02 17.93 -10.65
C SER A 257 -9.72 17.15 -9.55
N VAL A 258 -8.97 16.25 -8.91
CA VAL A 258 -9.43 15.44 -7.79
C VAL A 258 -8.41 15.54 -6.66
N ALA A 259 -8.68 14.88 -5.53
CA ALA A 259 -7.71 14.75 -4.46
C ALA A 259 -7.23 13.31 -4.36
N GLU A 260 -6.07 13.14 -3.72
CA GLU A 260 -5.62 11.85 -3.20
C GLU A 260 -5.23 12.04 -1.73
N ALA A 261 -5.46 11.02 -0.89
CA ALA A 261 -5.03 10.98 0.49
C ALA A 261 -4.20 9.72 0.76
N TRP A 262 -3.11 9.87 1.50
CA TRP A 262 -2.31 8.77 1.98
C TRP A 262 -3.01 8.11 3.17
N LEU A 263 -3.28 6.82 3.07
CA LEU A 263 -3.82 6.01 4.15
C LEU A 263 -2.68 5.20 4.78
N PRO A 264 -2.19 5.58 5.99
CA PRO A 264 -1.03 4.93 6.60
C PRO A 264 -1.21 3.44 6.82
N GLY A 265 -2.40 3.02 7.28
CA GLY A 265 -2.73 1.60 7.51
C GLY A 265 -2.76 0.74 6.25
N ARG A 266 -2.65 1.35 5.05
CA ARG A 266 -2.58 0.64 3.76
C ARG A 266 -1.31 0.96 2.97
N ALA A 267 -0.42 1.80 3.52
CA ALA A 267 0.76 2.32 2.84
C ALA A 267 0.48 2.78 1.39
N LYS A 268 -0.62 3.53 1.19
CA LYS A 268 -1.14 3.80 -0.16
C LYS A 268 -1.82 5.15 -0.30
N TRP A 269 -1.59 5.82 -1.43
CA TRP A 269 -2.39 6.95 -1.91
C TRP A 269 -3.74 6.45 -2.44
N VAL A 270 -4.83 7.09 -2.03
CA VAL A 270 -6.20 6.76 -2.43
C VAL A 270 -6.86 7.98 -3.05
N LEU A 271 -7.45 7.82 -4.23
CA LEU A 271 -8.19 8.86 -4.92
C LEU A 271 -9.54 9.12 -4.23
N LEU A 272 -9.87 10.40 -4.10
CA LEU A 272 -11.21 10.86 -3.75
C LEU A 272 -11.63 11.99 -4.68
N ASP A 273 -12.83 11.88 -5.24
CA ASP A 273 -13.44 12.91 -6.06
C ASP A 273 -14.45 13.70 -5.23
N GLY A 274 -14.05 14.90 -4.79
CA GLY A 274 -14.90 15.78 -3.99
C GLY A 274 -16.10 16.35 -4.75
N GLN A 275 -16.08 16.39 -6.08
CA GLN A 275 -17.21 16.88 -6.88
C GLN A 275 -18.32 15.82 -6.99
N TYR A 276 -17.91 14.55 -7.09
CA TYR A 276 -18.84 13.44 -7.21
C TYR A 276 -19.16 12.78 -5.88
N GLY A 277 -18.33 12.97 -4.85
CA GLY A 277 -18.45 12.30 -3.55
C GLY A 277 -18.10 10.81 -3.64
N ILE A 278 -17.08 10.48 -4.44
CA ILE A 278 -16.74 9.12 -4.84
C ILE A 278 -15.30 8.76 -4.43
N VAL A 279 -15.12 7.54 -3.93
CA VAL A 279 -13.82 6.86 -3.81
C VAL A 279 -13.89 5.55 -4.62
N PRO A 280 -13.05 5.36 -5.65
CA PRO A 280 -13.07 4.13 -6.45
C PRO A 280 -12.41 2.96 -5.71
N VAL A 281 -13.04 1.79 -5.81
CA VAL A 281 -12.55 0.54 -5.23
C VAL A 281 -12.66 -0.61 -6.24
N ARG A 282 -11.69 -1.51 -6.21
CA ARG A 282 -11.69 -2.78 -6.95
C ARG A 282 -11.37 -3.90 -5.98
N ASP A 283 -12.21 -4.92 -5.93
CA ASP A 283 -12.03 -6.09 -5.05
C ASP A 283 -11.80 -5.70 -3.58
N GLY A 284 -12.49 -4.66 -3.10
CA GLY A 284 -12.33 -4.10 -1.74
C GLY A 284 -11.10 -3.21 -1.54
N VAL A 285 -10.25 -3.04 -2.55
CA VAL A 285 -9.03 -2.23 -2.50
C VAL A 285 -9.30 -0.84 -3.10
N PRO A 286 -9.09 0.26 -2.36
CA PRO A 286 -9.20 1.61 -2.90
C PRO A 286 -8.08 1.92 -3.88
N LEU A 287 -8.40 2.67 -4.93
CA LEU A 287 -7.49 2.94 -6.04
C LEU A 287 -6.92 4.36 -6.02
N ASN A 288 -5.68 4.52 -6.48
CA ASN A 288 -5.15 5.81 -6.91
C ASN A 288 -5.52 6.10 -8.39
N ALA A 289 -5.16 7.29 -8.89
CA ALA A 289 -5.51 7.71 -10.25
C ALA A 289 -4.95 6.80 -11.37
N VAL A 290 -3.70 6.30 -11.23
CA VAL A 290 -3.07 5.41 -12.22
C VAL A 290 -3.69 4.01 -12.19
N GLU A 291 -4.04 3.51 -11.02
CA GLU A 291 -4.72 2.21 -10.89
C GLU A 291 -6.16 2.28 -11.41
N LEU A 292 -6.86 3.39 -11.16
CA LEU A 292 -8.17 3.66 -11.76
C LEU A 292 -8.07 3.68 -13.29
N GLN A 293 -7.06 4.37 -13.82
CA GLN A 293 -6.79 4.42 -15.26
C GLN A 293 -6.62 3.01 -15.84
N LYS A 294 -5.76 2.20 -15.22
CA LYS A 294 -5.52 0.81 -15.63
C LYS A 294 -6.81 -0.01 -15.59
N ALA A 295 -7.56 0.08 -14.49
CA ALA A 295 -8.81 -0.66 -14.33
C ALA A 295 -9.83 -0.30 -15.43
N LEU A 296 -9.99 0.98 -15.76
CA LEU A 296 -10.89 1.43 -16.82
C LEU A 296 -10.40 1.01 -18.22
N ALA A 297 -9.10 1.04 -18.47
CA ALA A 297 -8.52 0.62 -19.75
C ALA A 297 -8.62 -0.90 -19.99
N GLU A 298 -8.67 -1.69 -18.92
CA GLU A 298 -8.82 -3.15 -18.95
C GLU A 298 -10.29 -3.60 -18.85
N ASP A 299 -11.24 -2.66 -18.80
CA ASP A 299 -12.67 -2.91 -18.53
C ASP A 299 -12.88 -3.78 -17.27
N ALA A 300 -12.03 -3.58 -16.27
CA ALA A 300 -12.07 -4.34 -15.03
C ALA A 300 -13.27 -3.92 -14.16
N PRO A 301 -13.89 -4.87 -13.42
CA PRO A 301 -15.01 -4.55 -12.54
C PRO A 301 -14.55 -3.58 -11.44
N LEU A 302 -15.24 -2.46 -11.35
CA LEU A 302 -14.93 -1.38 -10.41
C LEU A 302 -16.22 -0.87 -9.76
N SER A 303 -16.15 -0.58 -8.46
CA SER A 303 -17.25 0.03 -7.71
C SER A 303 -16.83 1.34 -7.09
N CYS A 304 -17.82 2.18 -6.75
CA CYS A 304 -17.62 3.49 -6.15
C CYS A 304 -18.21 3.48 -4.75
N LEU A 305 -17.40 3.78 -3.74
CA LEU A 305 -17.88 4.08 -2.39
C LEU A 305 -18.38 5.53 -2.34
N GLY A 306 -19.32 5.81 -1.43
CA GLY A 306 -19.95 7.14 -1.30
C GLY A 306 -21.16 7.28 -2.20
N ALA A 307 -21.15 8.25 -3.13
CA ALA A 307 -22.25 8.51 -4.06
C ALA A 307 -22.33 7.50 -5.22
N SER A 308 -22.52 6.21 -4.89
CA SER A 308 -22.47 5.09 -5.84
C SER A 308 -23.45 5.18 -7.02
N ALA A 309 -24.59 5.87 -6.85
CA ALA A 309 -25.55 6.10 -7.93
C ALA A 309 -24.98 6.89 -9.13
N ARG A 310 -23.90 7.66 -8.92
CA ARG A 310 -23.23 8.46 -9.96
C ARG A 310 -22.01 7.77 -10.57
N CYS A 311 -21.77 6.51 -10.21
CA CYS A 311 -20.52 5.81 -10.54
C CYS A 311 -20.29 5.63 -12.04
N GLU A 312 -21.32 5.26 -12.81
CA GLU A 312 -21.16 5.03 -14.26
C GLU A 312 -20.93 6.33 -15.04
N GLU A 313 -21.68 7.39 -14.71
CA GLU A 313 -21.46 8.75 -15.24
C GLU A 313 -20.03 9.22 -14.92
N TRP A 314 -19.63 9.06 -13.66
CA TRP A 314 -18.31 9.46 -13.18
C TRP A 314 -17.17 8.71 -13.87
N LYS A 315 -17.25 7.37 -14.00
CA LYS A 315 -16.23 6.54 -14.67
C LYS A 315 -15.95 7.04 -16.08
N TRP A 316 -17.01 7.41 -16.80
CA TRP A 316 -16.87 7.95 -18.14
C TRP A 316 -16.18 9.32 -18.14
N PHE A 317 -16.70 10.24 -17.33
CA PHE A 317 -16.18 11.59 -17.25
C PHE A 317 -14.70 11.61 -16.83
N VAL A 318 -14.35 10.88 -15.77
CA VAL A 318 -12.97 10.83 -15.28
C VAL A 318 -12.06 10.09 -16.27
N GLY A 319 -12.53 8.99 -16.89
CA GLY A 319 -11.76 8.14 -17.79
C GLY A 319 -11.13 8.89 -18.97
N ARG A 320 -11.83 9.89 -19.52
CA ARG A 320 -11.34 10.74 -20.63
C ARG A 320 -10.16 11.64 -20.23
N ASN A 321 -9.95 11.82 -18.94
CA ASN A 321 -8.94 12.71 -18.37
C ASN A 321 -7.78 11.93 -17.71
N LEU A 322 -7.78 10.60 -17.73
CA LEU A 322 -6.72 9.78 -17.09
C LEU A 322 -5.60 9.44 -18.09
N PHE A 323 -4.90 10.45 -18.63
CA PHE A 323 -3.74 10.24 -19.50
C PHE A 323 -2.44 10.81 -18.90
N TYR A 324 -2.41 12.10 -18.58
CA TYR A 324 -1.34 12.70 -17.78
C TYR A 324 -1.81 12.97 -16.36
N PHE A 325 -0.92 12.83 -15.39
CA PHE A 325 -1.21 13.08 -13.98
C PHE A 325 -0.26 14.14 -13.45
N LYS A 326 -0.80 15.19 -12.85
CA LYS A 326 0.01 16.34 -12.43
C LYS A 326 -0.24 16.71 -10.98
N VAL A 327 0.85 16.95 -10.25
CA VAL A 327 0.83 17.39 -8.87
C VAL A 327 1.80 18.56 -8.66
N ALA A 328 1.41 19.55 -7.88
CA ALA A 328 2.32 20.61 -7.42
C ALA A 328 3.16 20.10 -6.25
N GLN A 329 4.41 20.56 -6.12
CA GLN A 329 5.25 20.19 -4.99
C GLN A 329 4.68 20.72 -3.68
N ASP A 330 4.27 21.98 -3.67
CA ASP A 330 3.68 22.62 -2.50
C ASP A 330 2.19 22.33 -2.44
N GLN A 331 1.79 21.51 -1.47
CA GLN A 331 0.39 21.16 -1.19
C GLN A 331 -0.19 21.95 -0.02
N ARG A 332 0.58 22.88 0.58
CA ARG A 332 0.11 23.77 1.63
C ARG A 332 -1.00 24.68 1.13
N ARG A 333 -2.04 24.85 1.94
CA ARG A 333 -3.26 25.61 1.60
C ARG A 333 -3.35 26.94 2.31
N PHE A 334 -2.64 27.10 3.43
CA PHE A 334 -2.64 28.33 4.22
C PHE A 334 -1.34 29.14 4.10
N GLY A 335 -0.56 28.87 3.04
CA GLY A 335 0.65 29.61 2.68
C GLY A 335 1.52 28.80 1.71
N GLY A 336 1.88 29.36 0.56
CA GLY A 336 2.69 28.69 -0.44
C GLY A 336 3.09 29.61 -1.59
N ALA A 337 4.26 29.38 -2.18
CA ALA A 337 4.75 30.09 -3.36
C ALA A 337 4.51 29.26 -4.63
N ALA A 338 4.72 29.86 -5.81
CA ALA A 338 4.83 29.08 -7.04
C ALA A 338 5.90 28.00 -6.85
N SER A 339 5.51 26.73 -7.01
CA SER A 339 6.36 25.58 -6.71
C SER A 339 6.54 24.70 -7.94
N PRO A 340 7.65 23.95 -8.04
CA PRO A 340 7.84 22.93 -9.06
C PRO A 340 6.64 22.00 -9.14
N GLN A 341 6.39 21.46 -10.33
CA GLN A 341 5.33 20.49 -10.56
C GLN A 341 5.94 19.18 -11.01
N LEU A 342 5.27 18.06 -10.71
CA LEU A 342 5.60 16.76 -11.29
C LEU A 342 4.46 16.32 -12.17
N VAL A 343 4.79 15.94 -13.41
CA VAL A 343 3.87 15.41 -14.40
C VAL A 343 4.29 13.98 -14.71
N LEU A 344 3.43 13.03 -14.39
CA LEU A 344 3.56 11.65 -14.81
C LEU A 344 3.05 11.50 -16.25
N VAL A 345 3.94 11.07 -17.13
CA VAL A 345 3.76 10.96 -18.58
C VAL A 345 3.88 9.50 -19.00
N PRO A 346 2.90 8.94 -19.72
CA PRO A 346 2.99 7.56 -20.21
C PRO A 346 4.23 7.34 -21.06
N LYS A 347 4.79 6.14 -20.99
CA LYS A 347 5.99 5.78 -21.74
C LYS A 347 5.80 6.05 -23.23
N GLY A 348 6.74 6.77 -23.83
CA GLY A 348 6.71 7.14 -25.24
C GLY A 348 5.71 8.25 -25.61
N ALA A 349 4.95 8.79 -24.66
CA ALA A 349 4.09 9.94 -24.89
C ALA A 349 4.89 11.26 -24.87
N SER A 350 4.40 12.27 -25.57
CA SER A 350 4.99 13.61 -25.56
C SER A 350 4.68 14.33 -24.24
N SER A 351 5.66 15.02 -23.68
CA SER A 351 5.46 15.89 -22.52
C SER A 351 4.66 17.14 -22.91
N PRO A 352 3.46 17.38 -22.34
CA PRO A 352 2.65 18.55 -22.66
C PRO A 352 3.28 19.82 -22.08
N ARG A 353 3.33 20.92 -22.85
CA ARG A 353 3.94 22.19 -22.46
C ARG A 353 2.94 23.33 -22.29
N LYS A 354 1.75 23.18 -22.85
CA LYS A 354 0.68 24.19 -22.80
C LYS A 354 -0.67 23.55 -22.57
N PHE A 355 -1.62 24.34 -22.10
CA PHE A 355 -3.01 23.95 -21.94
C PHE A 355 -3.90 24.71 -22.94
N ALA A 356 -4.87 24.01 -23.53
CA ALA A 356 -5.96 24.60 -24.32
C ALA A 356 -5.52 25.63 -25.39
N GLY A 357 -4.50 25.32 -26.18
CA GLY A 357 -4.10 26.07 -27.36
C GLY A 357 -3.07 27.18 -27.12
N GLY A 358 -2.68 27.47 -25.87
CA GLY A 358 -1.67 28.51 -25.65
C GLY A 358 -1.29 28.85 -24.20
N ASN A 359 -1.92 28.27 -23.18
CA ASN A 359 -1.59 28.60 -21.79
C ASN A 359 -0.42 27.75 -21.26
N GLU A 360 0.81 28.26 -21.37
CA GLU A 360 2.03 27.60 -20.89
C GLU A 360 2.17 27.61 -19.36
N SER A 361 1.52 28.55 -18.66
CA SER A 361 1.63 28.68 -17.19
C SER A 361 1.16 27.44 -16.44
N VAL A 362 0.28 26.64 -17.05
CA VAL A 362 -0.23 25.38 -16.49
C VAL A 362 0.88 24.35 -16.30
N PHE A 363 1.94 24.40 -17.10
CA PHE A 363 3.09 23.49 -17.03
C PHE A 363 4.40 24.22 -16.67
N ALA A 364 4.31 25.45 -16.19
CA ALA A 364 5.49 26.19 -15.73
C ALA A 364 6.17 25.42 -14.58
N ASN A 365 7.49 25.26 -14.68
CA ASN A 365 8.32 24.51 -13.73
C ASN A 365 7.93 23.02 -13.57
N ALA A 366 7.33 22.43 -14.62
CA ALA A 366 7.01 21.01 -14.64
C ALA A 366 8.25 20.14 -14.89
N LEU A 367 8.46 19.18 -13.98
CA LEU A 367 9.34 18.04 -14.16
C LEU A 367 8.50 16.88 -14.69
N TYR A 368 9.02 16.16 -15.68
CA TYR A 368 8.33 15.02 -16.29
C TYR A 368 8.98 13.71 -15.85
N THR A 369 8.15 12.72 -15.53
CA THR A 369 8.59 11.36 -15.23
C THR A 369 7.66 10.37 -15.90
N SER A 370 8.16 9.19 -16.27
CA SER A 370 7.33 8.05 -16.68
C SER A 370 7.28 6.95 -15.61
N ILE A 371 7.80 7.23 -14.41
CA ILE A 371 7.97 6.25 -13.33
C ILE A 371 6.91 6.50 -12.24
N PRO A 372 5.88 5.64 -12.10
CA PRO A 372 4.85 5.79 -11.08
C PRO A 372 5.40 5.80 -9.65
N ALA A 373 6.49 5.07 -9.38
CA ALA A 373 7.13 5.06 -8.07
C ALA A 373 7.68 6.43 -7.65
N SER A 374 8.09 7.30 -8.59
CA SER A 374 8.43 8.70 -8.31
C SER A 374 7.20 9.51 -7.92
N PHE A 375 6.07 9.26 -8.60
CA PHE A 375 4.85 10.04 -8.46
C PHE A 375 4.03 9.66 -7.22
N TYR A 376 4.10 8.38 -6.82
CA TYR A 376 3.39 7.81 -5.69
C TYR A 376 4.28 7.48 -4.49
N ALA A 377 5.42 8.15 -4.37
CA ALA A 377 6.25 8.07 -3.18
C ALA A 377 5.40 8.37 -1.92
N PRO A 378 5.61 7.64 -0.80
CA PRO A 378 4.95 7.96 0.46
C PRO A 378 5.21 9.42 0.87
N PRO A 379 4.25 10.10 1.51
CA PRO A 379 4.56 11.34 2.18
C PRO A 379 5.58 11.02 3.29
N GLU A 380 6.71 11.71 3.31
CA GLU A 380 7.54 11.66 4.50
C GLU A 380 6.73 12.25 5.65
N ALA A 381 6.71 11.57 6.80
CA ALA A 381 6.40 12.27 8.03
C ALA A 381 7.40 13.42 8.09
N GLU A 382 6.95 14.67 7.94
CA GLU A 382 7.80 15.79 8.37
C GLU A 382 8.17 15.45 9.80
N ALA A 383 9.49 15.29 10.04
CA ALA A 383 9.99 15.10 11.38
C ALA A 383 9.33 16.18 12.23
N PRO A 384 8.73 15.82 13.38
CA PRO A 384 8.11 16.82 14.24
C PRO A 384 9.12 17.95 14.41
N ALA A 385 8.69 19.20 14.19
CA ALA A 385 9.51 20.37 14.43
C ALA A 385 9.95 20.32 15.92
N GLY A 386 11.13 19.76 16.17
CA GLY A 386 11.59 19.36 17.50
C GLY A 386 12.38 18.04 17.59
N GLY A 387 12.44 17.22 16.54
CA GLY A 387 13.26 16.00 16.52
C GLY A 387 14.73 16.28 16.21
N GLY A 388 15.65 15.69 16.96
CA GLY A 388 17.09 15.70 16.63
C GLY A 388 17.40 15.14 15.22
N PRO A 389 18.66 15.17 14.77
CA PRO A 389 19.01 14.75 13.42
C PRO A 389 18.56 13.31 13.13
N ASP A 390 17.91 13.10 11.98
CA ASP A 390 17.63 11.77 11.42
C ASP A 390 18.94 11.15 10.91
N VAL A 391 19.71 10.61 11.86
CA VAL A 391 21.05 10.05 11.62
C VAL A 391 21.04 8.95 10.55
N PRO A 392 20.12 7.96 10.56
CA PRO A 392 20.04 6.96 9.50
C PRO A 392 19.89 7.57 8.11
N ARG A 393 19.05 8.59 7.96
CA ARG A 393 18.88 9.29 6.68
C ARG A 393 20.13 10.07 6.27
N LEU A 394 20.75 10.79 7.21
CA LEU A 394 21.96 11.58 6.95
C LEU A 394 23.13 10.70 6.50
N LEU A 395 23.35 9.57 7.17
CA LEU A 395 24.42 8.64 6.86
C LEU A 395 24.08 7.71 5.69
N GLY A 396 22.80 7.44 5.45
CA GLY A 396 22.33 6.56 4.37
C GLY A 396 22.72 7.03 2.97
N SER A 397 22.77 8.36 2.75
CA SER A 397 23.25 8.94 1.49
C SER A 397 24.73 8.64 1.24
N LEU A 398 25.55 8.65 2.30
CA LEU A 398 26.98 8.35 2.24
C LEU A 398 27.25 6.85 2.07
N ALA A 399 26.41 5.99 2.66
CA ALA A 399 26.55 4.54 2.58
C ALA A 399 26.09 3.93 1.24
N ALA A 400 25.48 4.72 0.35
CA ALA A 400 24.95 4.25 -0.93
C ALA A 400 26.03 3.72 -1.89
N GLU A 401 27.30 4.04 -1.64
CA GLU A 401 28.45 3.71 -2.50
C GLU A 401 29.31 2.53 -1.98
N GLY A 402 29.00 2.00 -0.78
CA GLY A 402 29.80 0.96 -0.11
C GLY A 402 29.14 -0.42 -0.04
N PRO A 403 29.93 -1.50 0.18
CA PRO A 403 29.39 -2.85 0.42
C PRO A 403 28.58 -2.88 1.72
N ARG A 404 27.40 -3.51 1.69
CA ARG A 404 26.51 -3.66 2.84
C ARG A 404 26.21 -5.13 3.08
N SER A 405 26.07 -5.50 4.35
CA SER A 405 25.60 -6.83 4.72
C SER A 405 24.12 -6.96 4.34
N GLU A 406 23.75 -8.08 3.73
CA GLU A 406 22.37 -8.40 3.39
C GLU A 406 21.76 -9.32 4.45
N VAL A 407 20.55 -8.99 4.92
CA VAL A 407 19.82 -9.83 5.88
C VAL A 407 18.51 -10.29 5.26
N LEU A 408 18.32 -11.59 5.16
CA LEU A 408 17.05 -12.23 4.78
C LEU A 408 16.37 -12.75 6.04
N VAL A 409 15.24 -12.14 6.41
CA VAL A 409 14.42 -12.62 7.53
C VAL A 409 13.35 -13.57 7.00
N LEU A 410 13.37 -14.81 7.44
CA LEU A 410 12.37 -15.83 7.10
C LEU A 410 11.43 -16.02 8.29
N GLY A 411 10.21 -15.52 8.15
CA GLY A 411 9.09 -15.76 9.07
C GLY A 411 8.56 -17.19 8.91
N THR A 412 8.32 -17.85 10.05
CA THR A 412 7.87 -19.26 10.13
C THR A 412 6.61 -19.38 10.99
N ALA A 413 5.78 -20.40 10.73
CA ALA A 413 4.57 -20.69 11.51
C ALA A 413 4.79 -21.69 12.67
N HIS A 414 6.04 -21.84 13.15
CA HIS A 414 6.45 -22.86 14.13
C HIS A 414 6.12 -24.30 13.68
N LEU A 415 7.02 -24.92 12.91
CA LEU A 415 6.89 -26.25 12.30
C LEU A 415 6.54 -27.36 13.31
N GLN A 416 6.94 -27.21 14.58
CA GLN A 416 6.60 -28.17 15.62
C GLN A 416 5.09 -28.30 15.83
N GLY A 417 4.32 -27.24 15.58
CA GLY A 417 2.85 -27.27 15.64
C GLY A 417 2.18 -28.10 14.54
N LEU A 418 2.93 -28.46 13.48
CA LEU A 418 2.44 -29.34 12.40
C LEU A 418 2.56 -30.83 12.73
N GLY A 419 3.25 -31.17 13.83
CA GLY A 419 3.38 -32.53 14.33
C GLY A 419 3.96 -33.54 13.31
N GLU A 420 3.47 -34.78 13.36
CA GLU A 420 3.88 -35.87 12.46
C GLU A 420 3.43 -35.68 11.00
N GLY A 421 2.60 -34.66 10.71
CA GLY A 421 2.14 -34.33 9.36
C GLY A 421 3.20 -33.64 8.48
N LEU A 422 4.32 -33.18 9.06
CA LEU A 422 5.39 -32.55 8.30
C LEU A 422 6.23 -33.60 7.55
N ARG A 423 6.02 -33.69 6.24
CA ARG A 423 6.94 -34.39 5.32
C ARG A 423 8.14 -33.48 5.03
N ARG A 424 9.37 -33.90 5.35
CA ARG A 424 10.58 -33.07 5.14
C ARG A 424 10.74 -32.64 3.68
N GLU A 425 10.26 -33.43 2.75
CA GLU A 425 10.29 -33.19 1.30
C GLU A 425 9.46 -31.97 0.90
N SER A 426 8.42 -31.60 1.67
CA SER A 426 7.58 -30.44 1.39
C SER A 426 8.34 -29.11 1.53
N LEU A 427 9.43 -29.09 2.32
CA LEU A 427 10.32 -27.95 2.50
C LEU A 427 11.37 -27.82 1.39
N ALA A 428 11.57 -28.83 0.54
CA ALA A 428 12.65 -28.81 -0.44
C ALA A 428 12.64 -27.56 -1.35
N PRO A 429 11.48 -27.06 -1.85
CA PRO A 429 11.46 -25.82 -2.63
C PRO A 429 11.79 -24.56 -1.79
N VAL A 430 11.42 -24.54 -0.51
CA VAL A 430 11.78 -23.45 0.42
C VAL A 430 13.28 -23.45 0.66
N ILE A 431 13.88 -24.60 0.98
CA ILE A 431 15.32 -24.76 1.17
C ILE A 431 16.08 -24.35 -0.09
N SER A 432 15.63 -24.79 -1.27
CA SER A 432 16.23 -24.40 -2.55
C SER A 432 16.22 -22.89 -2.79
N ALA A 433 15.15 -22.19 -2.42
CA ALA A 433 15.10 -20.73 -2.48
C ALA A 433 16.10 -20.07 -1.51
N LEU A 434 16.25 -20.60 -0.31
CA LEU A 434 17.21 -20.12 0.69
C LEU A 434 18.67 -20.40 0.27
N GLU A 435 18.95 -21.50 -0.42
CA GLU A 435 20.27 -21.81 -0.97
C GLU A 435 20.68 -20.81 -2.07
N ARG A 436 19.73 -20.30 -2.87
CA ARG A 436 19.99 -19.23 -3.85
C ARG A 436 20.46 -17.93 -3.18
N PHE A 437 20.06 -17.71 -1.92
CA PHE A 437 20.56 -16.60 -1.11
C PHE A 437 22.04 -16.78 -0.70
N ARG A 438 22.66 -17.96 -0.88
CA ARG A 438 24.06 -18.24 -0.53
C ARG A 438 24.48 -17.60 0.82
N PRO A 439 23.81 -17.97 1.92
CA PRO A 439 24.07 -17.35 3.21
C PRO A 439 25.53 -17.58 3.65
N THR A 440 26.14 -16.55 4.24
CA THR A 440 27.43 -16.64 4.92
C THR A 440 27.27 -16.85 6.43
N ALA A 441 26.06 -16.63 6.95
CA ALA A 441 25.66 -16.96 8.31
C ALA A 441 24.17 -17.37 8.34
N VAL A 442 23.82 -18.29 9.24
CA VAL A 442 22.44 -18.70 9.51
C VAL A 442 22.15 -18.46 11.00
N CYS A 443 21.24 -17.55 11.26
CA CYS A 443 20.76 -17.16 12.58
C CYS A 443 19.42 -17.82 12.89
N VAL A 444 19.19 -18.18 14.15
CA VAL A 444 17.98 -18.88 14.62
C VAL A 444 17.40 -18.20 15.85
N GLU A 445 16.07 -18.25 15.98
CA GLU A 445 15.32 -17.86 17.18
C GLU A 445 15.56 -18.87 18.32
N HIS A 446 16.75 -18.81 18.89
CA HIS A 446 17.15 -19.55 20.08
C HIS A 446 17.91 -18.59 21.00
N LEU A 447 17.82 -18.79 22.33
CA LEU A 447 18.55 -17.98 23.28
C LEU A 447 20.08 -18.13 23.06
N PRO A 448 20.83 -17.02 23.01
CA PRO A 448 22.28 -17.06 23.00
C PRO A 448 22.82 -17.75 24.25
N ALA A 449 23.89 -18.53 24.12
CA ALA A 449 24.51 -19.22 25.25
C ALA A 449 24.94 -18.27 26.39
N ARG A 450 25.33 -17.03 26.02
CA ARG A 450 25.63 -15.95 26.97
C ARG A 450 24.42 -15.56 27.81
N ASP A 451 23.24 -15.48 27.20
CA ASP A 451 22.00 -15.11 27.86
C ASP A 451 21.52 -16.25 28.76
N VAL A 452 21.57 -17.50 28.29
CA VAL A 452 21.24 -18.68 29.11
C VAL A 452 22.10 -18.73 30.37
N ALA A 453 23.42 -18.53 30.24
CA ALA A 453 24.33 -18.55 31.37
C ALA A 453 24.07 -17.42 32.37
N GLU A 454 23.85 -16.20 31.88
CA GLU A 454 23.56 -15.04 32.73
C GLU A 454 22.22 -15.18 33.44
N MET A 455 21.17 -15.61 32.74
CA MET A 455 19.84 -15.82 33.32
C MET A 455 19.86 -16.94 34.38
N ASP A 456 20.58 -18.03 34.11
CA ASP A 456 20.79 -19.10 35.09
C ASP A 456 21.53 -18.59 36.34
N ALA A 457 22.60 -17.80 36.16
CA ALA A 457 23.39 -17.24 37.25
C ALA A 457 22.58 -16.26 38.12
N ARG A 458 21.76 -15.41 37.50
CA ARG A 458 20.90 -14.43 38.20
C ARG A 458 19.84 -15.08 39.08
N GLY A 459 19.30 -16.24 38.69
CA GLY A 459 18.26 -16.93 39.46
C GLY A 459 16.88 -16.25 39.37
N GLY A 460 15.96 -16.69 40.23
CA GLY A 460 14.58 -16.20 40.29
C GLY A 460 13.85 -16.29 38.94
N ALA A 461 13.05 -15.27 38.63
CA ALA A 461 12.29 -15.17 37.37
C ALA A 461 13.18 -15.29 36.12
N TYR A 462 14.46 -14.89 36.15
CA TYR A 462 15.35 -15.06 35.01
C TYR A 462 15.70 -16.52 34.77
N ARG A 463 16.01 -17.28 35.83
CA ARG A 463 16.27 -18.72 35.71
C ARG A 463 15.01 -19.46 35.29
N GLU A 464 13.85 -19.12 35.84
CA GLU A 464 12.56 -19.72 35.42
C GLU A 464 12.33 -19.54 33.92
N VAL A 465 12.60 -18.35 33.38
CA VAL A 465 12.52 -18.12 31.93
C VAL A 465 13.56 -18.94 31.15
N ALA A 466 14.80 -19.02 31.63
CA ALA A 466 15.80 -19.87 30.99
C ALA A 466 15.39 -21.36 31.03
N GLU A 467 14.74 -21.81 32.09
CA GLU A 467 14.20 -23.17 32.22
C GLU A 467 12.98 -23.41 31.30
N MET A 468 12.19 -22.38 31.00
CA MET A 468 11.10 -22.48 30.02
C MET A 468 11.61 -22.55 28.57
N PHE A 469 12.59 -21.73 28.21
CA PHE A 469 13.00 -21.55 26.79
C PHE A 469 14.32 -22.24 26.42
N ALA A 470 15.11 -22.70 27.40
CA ALA A 470 16.41 -23.36 27.20
C ALA A 470 16.62 -24.53 28.18
N ALA A 471 15.55 -25.27 28.47
CA ALA A 471 15.54 -26.38 29.44
C ALA A 471 16.65 -27.42 29.14
N ASP A 472 16.76 -27.80 27.86
CA ASP A 472 17.70 -28.82 27.41
C ASP A 472 19.15 -28.32 27.44
N ASP A 473 19.41 -27.06 27.07
CA ASP A 473 20.71 -26.40 27.23
C ASP A 473 21.19 -26.50 28.67
N LEU A 474 20.34 -26.08 29.62
CA LEU A 474 20.66 -26.13 31.05
C LEU A 474 20.89 -27.56 31.52
N ARG A 475 19.98 -28.48 31.19
CA ARG A 475 20.05 -29.88 31.63
C ARG A 475 21.31 -30.56 31.11
N TYR A 476 21.50 -30.59 29.79
CA TYR A 476 22.58 -31.34 29.16
C TYR A 476 23.92 -30.61 29.25
N GLY A 477 23.91 -29.27 29.25
CA GLY A 477 25.11 -28.49 29.47
C GLY A 477 25.67 -28.66 30.90
N ARG A 478 24.82 -28.61 31.94
CA ARG A 478 25.24 -28.90 33.33
C ARG A 478 25.77 -30.33 33.47
N LEU A 479 25.11 -31.31 32.83
CA LEU A 479 25.57 -32.69 32.81
C LEU A 479 26.96 -32.82 32.19
N LEU A 480 27.17 -32.29 30.99
CA LEU A 480 28.45 -32.42 30.30
C LEU A 480 29.56 -31.63 30.98
N ARG A 481 29.29 -30.50 31.61
CA ARG A 481 30.31 -29.83 32.45
C ARG A 481 30.80 -30.71 33.60
N ARG A 482 29.93 -31.51 34.21
CA ARG A 482 30.33 -32.50 35.23
C ARG A 482 31.17 -33.64 34.62
N VAL A 483 30.74 -34.18 33.49
CA VAL A 483 31.44 -35.27 32.78
C VAL A 483 32.84 -34.83 32.32
N LEU A 484 32.92 -33.62 31.74
CA LEU A 484 34.15 -33.04 31.19
C LEU A 484 35.02 -32.40 32.26
N LYS A 485 34.50 -32.20 33.48
CA LYS A 485 35.15 -31.50 34.59
C LYS A 485 35.65 -30.11 34.18
N ALA A 486 34.78 -29.33 33.53
CA ALA A 486 35.11 -28.02 32.97
C ALA A 486 34.06 -26.97 33.32
N SER A 487 34.50 -25.72 33.47
CA SER A 487 33.57 -24.57 33.51
C SER A 487 32.93 -24.34 32.14
N ARG A 488 31.90 -23.50 32.10
CA ARG A 488 31.23 -23.14 30.85
C ARG A 488 32.16 -22.36 29.91
N GLU A 489 32.98 -21.47 30.48
CA GLU A 489 33.97 -20.65 29.76
C GLU A 489 35.09 -21.54 29.19
N ALA A 490 35.56 -22.51 29.98
CA ALA A 490 36.53 -23.49 29.51
C ALA A 490 35.96 -24.36 28.38
N ALA A 491 34.68 -24.77 28.51
CA ALA A 491 33.99 -25.51 27.46
C ALA A 491 33.84 -24.70 26.18
N TRP A 492 33.44 -23.43 26.28
CA TRP A 492 33.35 -22.50 25.16
C TRP A 492 34.70 -22.30 24.47
N ALA A 493 35.76 -21.99 25.21
CA ALA A 493 37.10 -21.81 24.66
C ALA A 493 37.59 -23.06 23.91
N ARG A 494 37.28 -24.25 24.45
CA ARG A 494 37.62 -25.52 23.80
C ARG A 494 36.78 -25.78 22.55
N ALA A 495 35.49 -25.46 22.58
CA ALA A 495 34.60 -25.54 21.43
C ALA A 495 35.07 -24.62 20.31
N GLU A 496 35.39 -23.36 20.59
CA GLU A 496 35.91 -22.39 19.61
C GLU A 496 37.19 -22.87 18.93
N ALA A 497 38.14 -23.40 19.71
CA ALA A 497 39.39 -23.95 19.18
C ALA A 497 39.18 -25.14 18.23
N LEU A 498 38.11 -25.92 18.43
CA LEU A 498 37.73 -27.01 17.53
C LEU A 498 36.91 -26.50 16.33
N LEU A 499 36.05 -25.51 16.53
CA LEU A 499 35.16 -24.96 15.50
C LEU A 499 35.93 -24.27 14.38
N SER A 500 37.04 -23.59 14.70
CA SER A 500 37.92 -22.91 13.73
C SER A 500 38.50 -23.84 12.66
N ARG A 501 38.51 -25.14 12.90
CA ARG A 501 38.96 -26.20 11.97
C ARG A 501 37.87 -27.25 11.70
N SER A 502 36.61 -26.90 11.95
CA SER A 502 35.45 -27.81 11.86
C SER A 502 35.30 -28.51 10.50
N ALA A 503 35.70 -27.86 9.41
CA ALA A 503 35.63 -28.44 8.06
C ALA A 503 36.50 -29.70 7.88
N SER A 504 37.59 -29.83 8.65
CA SER A 504 38.56 -30.93 8.52
C SER A 504 38.56 -31.90 9.71
N LEU A 505 37.63 -31.75 10.66
CA LEU A 505 37.54 -32.65 11.82
C LEU A 505 37.09 -34.05 11.41
N ASP A 506 37.83 -35.05 11.92
CA ASP A 506 37.41 -36.45 11.90
C ASP A 506 36.19 -36.70 12.82
N ALA A 507 35.59 -37.88 12.71
CA ALA A 507 34.38 -38.23 13.45
C ALA A 507 34.59 -38.23 14.98
N ALA A 508 35.79 -38.58 15.45
CA ALA A 508 36.09 -38.58 16.88
C ALA A 508 36.20 -37.15 17.44
N SER A 509 36.93 -36.28 16.77
CA SER A 509 37.11 -34.87 17.15
C SER A 509 35.83 -34.08 17.01
N ARG A 510 34.99 -34.39 16.01
CA ARG A 510 33.67 -33.76 15.86
C ARG A 510 32.71 -34.14 16.98
N ARG A 511 32.75 -35.39 17.48
CA ARG A 511 32.02 -35.76 18.69
C ARG A 511 32.52 -35.04 19.94
N ASP A 512 33.84 -34.88 20.07
CA ASP A 512 34.41 -34.10 21.17
C ASP A 512 33.92 -32.65 21.11
N LEU A 513 33.95 -32.04 19.92
CA LEU A 513 33.39 -30.71 19.67
C LEU A 513 31.91 -30.61 20.09
N VAL A 514 31.07 -31.58 19.72
CA VAL A 514 29.65 -31.62 20.13
C VAL A 514 29.53 -31.60 21.66
N ALA A 515 30.34 -32.39 22.38
CA ALA A 515 30.31 -32.41 23.84
C ALA A 515 30.67 -31.04 24.43
N TRP A 516 31.70 -30.37 23.90
CA TRP A 516 32.11 -29.04 24.36
C TRP A 516 31.06 -27.97 24.05
N LEU A 517 30.42 -28.01 22.88
CA LEU A 517 29.35 -27.07 22.50
C LEU A 517 28.15 -27.19 23.43
N VAL A 518 27.67 -28.41 23.70
CA VAL A 518 26.54 -28.62 24.61
C VAL A 518 26.90 -28.17 26.04
N ALA A 519 28.12 -28.48 26.52
CA ALA A 519 28.61 -27.99 27.82
C ALA A 519 28.67 -26.45 27.90
N ALA A 520 28.86 -25.78 26.76
CA ALA A 520 28.92 -24.33 26.61
C ALA A 520 27.54 -23.66 26.41
N TYR A 521 26.44 -24.44 26.32
CA TYR A 521 25.08 -24.01 25.95
C TYR A 521 24.92 -23.57 24.48
N GLU A 522 25.73 -24.11 23.58
CA GLU A 522 25.72 -23.81 22.13
C GLU A 522 24.96 -24.88 21.34
N VAL A 523 23.74 -25.16 21.77
CA VAL A 523 22.96 -26.31 21.29
C VAL A 523 22.68 -26.28 19.79
N PRO A 524 22.24 -25.16 19.16
CA PRO A 524 22.01 -25.15 17.71
C PRO A 524 23.26 -25.53 16.90
N THR A 525 24.44 -25.03 17.28
CA THR A 525 25.70 -25.42 16.65
C THR A 525 26.06 -26.87 16.96
N ALA A 526 25.80 -27.36 18.18
CA ALA A 526 26.01 -28.76 18.52
C ALA A 526 25.16 -29.70 17.64
N LEU A 527 23.90 -29.36 17.39
CA LEU A 527 22.99 -30.12 16.52
C LEU A 527 23.47 -30.12 15.07
N LEU A 528 23.95 -28.99 14.56
CA LEU A 528 24.58 -28.93 13.23
C LEU A 528 25.78 -29.88 13.15
N GLN A 529 26.68 -29.85 14.13
CA GLN A 529 27.86 -30.72 14.18
C GLN A 529 27.50 -32.20 14.32
N TRP A 530 26.49 -32.52 15.13
CA TRP A 530 25.97 -33.88 15.30
C TRP A 530 25.35 -34.41 14.00
N SER A 531 24.57 -33.58 13.31
CA SER A 531 23.94 -33.94 12.03
C SER A 531 24.95 -34.24 10.91
N ALA A 532 26.17 -33.70 11.02
CA ALA A 532 27.25 -33.93 10.06
C ALA A 532 28.00 -35.25 10.30
N LEU A 533 27.82 -35.91 11.45
CA LEU A 533 28.41 -37.22 11.71
C LEU A 533 27.68 -38.32 10.93
N PRO A 534 28.43 -39.32 10.40
CA PRO A 534 27.84 -40.57 9.91
C PRO A 534 27.04 -41.29 11.01
N PRO A 535 25.93 -41.99 10.69
CA PRO A 535 25.11 -42.68 11.68
C PRO A 535 25.92 -43.60 12.62
N ASP A 536 26.85 -44.41 12.11
CA ASP A 536 27.66 -45.34 12.92
C ASP A 536 28.63 -44.65 13.89
N SER A 537 28.89 -43.35 13.65
CA SER A 537 29.70 -42.51 14.52
C SER A 537 28.86 -41.86 15.62
N ARG A 538 27.53 -41.77 15.48
CA ARG A 538 26.61 -41.19 16.47
C ARG A 538 26.33 -42.16 17.61
N ARG A 539 27.35 -42.38 18.44
CA ARG A 539 27.32 -43.36 19.53
C ARG A 539 27.90 -42.78 20.82
N PRO A 540 27.48 -43.31 21.99
CA PRO A 540 28.00 -42.86 23.28
C PRO A 540 29.49 -43.09 23.44
N GLY A 541 30.09 -42.36 24.39
CA GLY A 541 31.48 -42.51 24.77
C GLY A 541 31.79 -41.81 26.10
N PRO A 542 33.06 -41.85 26.56
CA PRO A 542 33.43 -41.34 27.88
C PRO A 542 33.09 -39.85 28.13
N ARG A 543 33.04 -39.05 27.06
CA ARG A 543 32.74 -37.61 27.11
C ARG A 543 31.32 -37.26 26.66
N LEU A 544 30.56 -38.23 26.15
CA LEU A 544 29.23 -38.03 25.60
C LEU A 544 28.33 -39.20 26.04
N PRO A 545 27.64 -39.07 27.19
CA PRO A 545 26.78 -40.11 27.74
C PRO A 545 25.64 -40.53 26.80
N GLU A 546 25.14 -41.75 26.96
CA GLU A 546 24.05 -42.30 26.13
C GLU A 546 22.77 -41.46 26.18
N GLU A 547 22.44 -40.86 27.33
CA GLU A 547 21.28 -39.97 27.42
C GLU A 547 21.41 -38.70 26.56
N VAL A 548 22.63 -38.18 26.41
CA VAL A 548 22.92 -37.01 25.57
C VAL A 548 22.86 -37.39 24.11
N VAL A 549 23.42 -38.55 23.74
CA VAL A 549 23.35 -39.09 22.37
C VAL A 549 21.89 -39.29 21.94
N ARG A 550 21.08 -39.97 22.76
CA ARG A 550 19.65 -40.17 22.47
C ARG A 550 18.90 -38.84 22.35
N TRP A 551 19.25 -37.84 23.15
CA TRP A 551 18.66 -36.50 23.01
C TRP A 551 19.09 -35.83 21.71
N LEU A 552 20.39 -35.81 21.38
CA LEU A 552 20.89 -35.23 20.13
C LEU A 552 20.23 -35.87 18.90
N ASP A 553 20.11 -37.21 18.87
CA ASP A 553 19.46 -37.93 17.78
C ASP A 553 17.97 -37.57 17.64
N ARG A 554 17.23 -37.48 18.75
CA ARG A 554 15.85 -37.00 18.73
C ARG A 554 15.78 -35.56 18.25
N SER A 555 16.64 -34.68 18.76
CA SER A 555 16.64 -33.26 18.43
C SER A 555 16.91 -32.99 16.96
N VAL A 556 17.86 -33.70 16.31
CA VAL A 556 18.08 -33.56 14.85
C VAL A 556 16.97 -34.21 14.00
N ALA A 557 16.20 -35.13 14.59
CA ALA A 557 15.03 -35.73 13.95
C ALA A 557 13.77 -34.85 14.04
N SER A 558 13.71 -33.95 15.03
CA SER A 558 12.53 -33.12 15.32
C SER A 558 12.08 -32.24 14.15
N PRO A 559 10.76 -32.09 13.91
CA PRO A 559 10.20 -31.25 12.86
C PRO A 559 10.16 -29.77 13.29
N ASN A 560 11.32 -29.18 13.57
CA ASN A 560 11.44 -27.75 13.94
C ASN A 560 12.28 -26.98 12.91
N GLU A 561 12.31 -25.66 13.02
CA GLU A 561 13.04 -24.74 12.13
C GLU A 561 14.55 -25.05 12.08
N ILE A 562 15.15 -25.36 13.23
CA ILE A 562 16.59 -25.61 13.33
C ILE A 562 16.94 -26.87 12.53
N SER A 563 16.25 -27.97 12.79
CA SER A 563 16.55 -29.28 12.20
C SER A 563 16.05 -29.43 10.77
N SER A 564 14.94 -28.78 10.43
CA SER A 564 14.28 -28.94 9.13
C SER A 564 14.70 -27.89 8.10
N ILE A 565 15.21 -26.73 8.52
CA ILE A 565 15.59 -25.64 7.61
C ILE A 565 17.02 -25.16 7.89
N ALA A 566 17.33 -24.71 9.10
CA ALA A 566 18.60 -24.05 9.38
C ALA A 566 19.80 -24.98 9.15
N ILE A 567 19.74 -26.23 9.64
CA ILE A 567 20.80 -27.23 9.45
C ILE A 567 20.98 -27.58 7.96
N PRO A 568 19.93 -27.97 7.20
CA PRO A 568 20.07 -28.20 5.76
C PRO A 568 20.70 -27.03 5.00
N VAL A 569 20.20 -25.81 5.21
CA VAL A 569 20.72 -24.61 4.53
C VAL A 569 22.17 -24.33 4.92
N ALA A 570 22.51 -24.41 6.22
CA ALA A 570 23.88 -24.21 6.69
C ALA A 570 24.84 -25.24 6.08
N ARG A 571 24.44 -26.52 6.03
CA ARG A 571 25.25 -27.58 5.41
C ARG A 571 25.45 -27.36 3.91
N ALA A 572 24.40 -26.99 3.19
CA ALA A 572 24.48 -26.69 1.76
C ALA A 572 25.41 -25.49 1.48
N ALA A 573 25.42 -24.50 2.38
CA ALA A 573 26.31 -23.34 2.32
C ALA A 573 27.74 -23.62 2.83
N GLY A 574 28.05 -24.84 3.30
CA GLY A 574 29.36 -25.18 3.86
C GLY A 574 29.66 -24.52 5.21
N LEU A 575 28.62 -24.10 5.94
CA LEU A 575 28.71 -23.46 7.25
C LEU A 575 28.73 -24.51 8.37
N TRP A 576 29.54 -24.24 9.39
CA TRP A 576 29.76 -25.13 10.53
C TRP A 576 29.30 -24.54 11.87
N ARG A 577 28.58 -23.41 11.81
CA ARG A 577 28.01 -22.71 12.97
C ARG A 577 26.60 -22.23 12.64
N LEU A 578 25.70 -22.33 13.62
CA LEU A 578 24.44 -21.58 13.66
C LEU A 578 24.56 -20.50 14.73
N VAL A 579 23.94 -19.34 14.52
CA VAL A 579 24.01 -18.22 15.45
C VAL A 579 22.66 -18.04 16.15
N SER A 580 22.65 -18.21 17.47
CA SER A 580 21.47 -17.93 18.30
C SER A 580 21.31 -16.43 18.50
N VAL A 581 20.13 -15.87 18.20
CA VAL A 581 19.89 -14.41 18.27
C VAL A 581 18.65 -13.99 19.05
N ASP A 582 17.88 -14.92 19.63
CA ASP A 582 16.67 -14.58 20.39
C ASP A 582 16.98 -13.80 21.69
N SER A 583 15.94 -13.31 22.35
CA SER A 583 16.00 -12.64 23.64
C SER A 583 14.73 -12.90 24.43
N GLN A 584 14.82 -13.43 25.65
CA GLN A 584 13.64 -13.69 26.52
C GLN A 584 13.68 -12.89 27.84
N TRP A 585 14.52 -11.85 27.90
CA TRP A 585 14.69 -11.02 29.10
C TRP A 585 13.39 -10.36 29.58
N ASP A 586 12.45 -10.11 28.67
CA ASP A 586 11.14 -9.57 28.99
C ASP A 586 10.25 -10.54 29.77
N GLY A 587 10.41 -11.85 29.59
CA GLY A 587 9.65 -12.86 30.32
C GLY A 587 9.79 -12.69 31.84
N ALA A 588 10.99 -12.39 32.32
CA ALA A 588 11.25 -12.19 33.75
C ALA A 588 10.50 -10.96 34.30
N ARG A 589 10.32 -9.93 33.47
CA ARG A 589 9.56 -8.71 33.85
C ARG A 589 8.06 -9.01 33.95
N ILE A 590 7.55 -9.90 33.10
CA ILE A 590 6.16 -10.37 33.15
C ILE A 590 5.93 -11.25 34.38
N LEU A 591 6.82 -12.24 34.63
CA LEU A 591 6.73 -13.10 35.82
C LEU A 591 6.85 -12.34 37.15
N SER A 592 7.45 -11.14 37.13
CA SER A 592 7.54 -10.27 38.31
C SER A 592 6.28 -9.43 38.56
N GLN A 593 5.25 -9.52 37.70
CA GLN A 593 3.98 -8.83 37.91
C GLN A 593 3.04 -9.65 38.82
N PRO A 594 2.06 -9.01 39.49
CA PRO A 594 1.03 -9.74 40.23
C PRO A 594 0.29 -10.75 39.34
N GLU A 595 0.18 -12.00 39.78
CA GLU A 595 -0.42 -13.11 39.02
C GLU A 595 -1.82 -12.76 38.48
N ALA A 596 -2.70 -12.23 39.32
CA ALA A 596 -4.05 -11.83 38.92
C ALA A 596 -4.06 -10.78 37.79
N ALA A 597 -3.09 -9.86 37.76
CA ALA A 597 -2.97 -8.86 36.71
C ALA A 597 -2.45 -9.45 35.39
N VAL A 598 -1.57 -10.47 35.47
CA VAL A 598 -1.13 -11.24 34.32
C VAL A 598 -2.29 -12.07 33.76
N GLU A 599 -3.03 -12.76 34.62
CA GLU A 599 -4.21 -13.55 34.22
C GLU A 599 -5.28 -12.69 33.55
N GLU A 600 -5.59 -11.52 34.12
CA GLU A 600 -6.51 -10.54 33.53
C GLU A 600 -6.06 -10.17 32.10
N ALA A 601 -4.80 -9.78 31.95
CA ALA A 601 -4.29 -9.28 30.68
C ALA A 601 -4.20 -10.38 29.61
N PHE A 602 -3.70 -11.57 29.97
CA PHE A 602 -3.54 -12.68 29.04
C PHE A 602 -4.85 -13.42 28.73
N GLY A 603 -5.83 -13.35 29.63
CA GLY A 603 -7.20 -13.85 29.46
C GLY A 603 -8.18 -12.86 28.82
N HIS A 604 -7.73 -11.63 28.51
CA HIS A 604 -8.61 -10.58 28.03
C HIS A 604 -9.27 -10.91 26.67
N PRO A 605 -10.59 -10.74 26.50
CA PRO A 605 -11.31 -11.14 25.28
C PRO A 605 -10.78 -10.50 23.99
N LEU A 606 -10.32 -9.24 24.05
CA LEU A 606 -9.77 -8.53 22.89
C LEU A 606 -8.60 -9.26 22.21
N LYS A 607 -7.83 -10.09 22.92
CA LYS A 607 -6.72 -10.86 22.33
C LYS A 607 -7.21 -11.79 21.21
N SER A 608 -8.44 -12.30 21.32
CA SER A 608 -9.03 -13.21 20.34
C SER A 608 -9.71 -12.49 19.16
N SER A 609 -9.93 -11.17 19.25
CA SER A 609 -10.74 -10.41 18.28
C SER A 609 -10.22 -10.42 16.84
N GLY A 610 -8.92 -10.66 16.64
CA GLY A 610 -8.28 -10.74 15.32
C GLY A 610 -7.96 -12.16 14.82
N MET A 611 -8.23 -13.21 15.63
CA MET A 611 -7.77 -14.58 15.32
C MET A 611 -8.63 -15.31 14.27
N ASP A 612 -9.82 -14.78 13.98
CA ASP A 612 -10.70 -15.20 12.88
C ASP A 612 -10.64 -14.26 11.66
N SER A 613 -9.52 -13.56 11.48
CA SER A 613 -9.28 -12.76 10.28
C SER A 613 -9.09 -13.63 9.03
N ALA A 614 -9.17 -13.01 7.86
CA ALA A 614 -8.93 -13.69 6.58
C ALA A 614 -7.52 -14.29 6.51
N ILE A 615 -6.51 -13.59 7.04
CA ILE A 615 -5.12 -14.06 7.01
C ILE A 615 -4.91 -15.36 7.79
N TYR A 616 -5.55 -15.54 8.95
CA TYR A 616 -5.41 -16.77 9.74
C TYR A 616 -6.22 -17.91 9.15
N ARG A 617 -7.38 -17.64 8.52
CA ARG A 617 -8.09 -18.65 7.74
C ARG A 617 -7.26 -19.15 6.57
N GLU A 618 -6.63 -18.23 5.85
CA GLU A 618 -5.78 -18.57 4.71
C GLU A 618 -4.51 -19.28 5.15
N GLN A 619 -3.87 -18.84 6.23
CA GLN A 619 -2.74 -19.54 6.83
C GLN A 619 -3.11 -20.99 7.18
N ARG A 620 -4.28 -21.21 7.83
CA ARG A 620 -4.77 -22.56 8.16
C ARG A 620 -4.99 -23.40 6.89
N ARG A 621 -5.67 -22.85 5.88
CA ARG A 621 -5.89 -23.52 4.59
C ARG A 621 -4.57 -23.94 3.93
N LEU A 622 -3.62 -23.01 3.81
CA LEU A 622 -2.30 -23.27 3.21
C LEU A 622 -1.48 -24.27 4.03
N THR A 623 -1.64 -24.26 5.35
CA THR A 623 -0.99 -25.22 6.25
C THR A 623 -1.55 -26.63 6.03
N GLU A 624 -2.88 -26.77 5.92
CA GLU A 624 -3.55 -28.04 5.63
C GLU A 624 -3.17 -28.58 4.23
N GLU A 625 -3.14 -27.71 3.21
CA GLU A 625 -2.72 -28.08 1.86
C GLU A 625 -1.25 -28.53 1.81
N ALA A 626 -0.39 -27.87 2.56
CA ALA A 626 1.03 -28.17 2.60
C ALA A 626 1.35 -29.56 3.19
N ALA A 627 0.49 -30.12 4.05
CA ALA A 627 0.62 -31.50 4.51
C ALA A 627 0.62 -32.50 3.34
N SER A 628 -0.10 -32.19 2.27
CA SER A 628 -0.24 -33.01 1.06
C SER A 628 0.69 -32.62 -0.10
N GLY A 629 1.38 -31.47 0.00
CA GLY A 629 2.16 -30.89 -1.11
C GLY A 629 3.45 -30.18 -0.69
N SER A 630 3.69 -28.99 -1.24
CA SER A 630 4.84 -28.14 -0.93
C SER A 630 4.47 -27.08 0.12
N LEU A 631 5.40 -26.76 1.02
CA LEU A 631 5.28 -25.64 1.95
C LEU A 631 5.61 -24.27 1.33
N LEU A 632 6.08 -24.22 0.08
CA LEU A 632 6.47 -22.96 -0.55
C LEU A 632 5.32 -21.94 -0.62
N PRO A 633 4.07 -22.29 -0.98
CA PRO A 633 2.96 -21.34 -0.96
C PRO A 633 2.72 -20.73 0.42
N LEU A 634 2.76 -21.55 1.48
CA LEU A 634 2.64 -21.08 2.86
C LEU A 634 3.78 -20.11 3.21
N TYR A 635 5.03 -20.46 2.90
CA TYR A 635 6.17 -19.60 3.21
C TYR A 635 6.17 -18.29 2.44
N ARG A 636 5.71 -18.28 1.18
CA ARG A 636 5.51 -17.04 0.41
C ARG A 636 4.43 -16.16 1.06
N PHE A 637 3.31 -16.76 1.45
CA PHE A 637 2.22 -16.07 2.13
C PHE A 637 2.67 -15.45 3.46
N LEU A 638 3.29 -16.24 4.34
CA LEU A 638 3.79 -15.78 5.65
C LEU A 638 4.84 -14.67 5.54
N ASN A 639 5.60 -14.64 4.44
CA ASN A 639 6.68 -13.68 4.24
C ASN A 639 6.29 -12.49 3.34
N ALA A 640 5.03 -12.38 2.95
CA ALA A 640 4.50 -11.24 2.21
C ALA A 640 4.34 -10.00 3.13
N PRO A 641 4.61 -8.78 2.64
CA PRO A 641 4.41 -7.55 3.41
C PRO A 641 2.99 -7.36 3.96
N GLU A 642 1.98 -7.81 3.21
CA GLU A 642 0.56 -7.72 3.55
C GLU A 642 0.25 -8.58 4.78
N TYR A 643 0.73 -9.83 4.80
CA TYR A 643 0.59 -10.72 5.96
C TYR A 643 1.21 -10.09 7.21
N GLY A 644 2.43 -9.57 7.10
CA GLY A 644 3.16 -8.99 8.23
C GLY A 644 2.40 -7.81 8.86
N SER A 645 1.76 -6.97 8.05
CA SER A 645 1.01 -5.81 8.52
C SER A 645 -0.29 -6.22 9.21
N GLU A 646 -1.05 -7.15 8.63
CA GLU A 646 -2.30 -7.67 9.21
C GLU A 646 -2.05 -8.48 10.50
N ASP A 647 -1.02 -9.33 10.51
CA ASP A 647 -0.62 -10.12 11.69
C ASP A 647 -0.20 -9.21 12.85
N ALA A 648 0.58 -8.17 12.56
CA ALA A 648 0.98 -7.19 13.58
C ALA A 648 -0.23 -6.50 14.23
N VAL A 649 -1.20 -6.05 13.42
CA VAL A 649 -2.42 -5.42 13.92
C VAL A 649 -3.28 -6.41 14.72
N ALA A 650 -3.40 -7.65 14.26
CA ALA A 650 -4.24 -8.67 14.88
C ALA A 650 -3.67 -9.14 16.24
N GLN A 651 -2.36 -9.38 16.32
CA GLN A 651 -1.73 -9.87 17.57
C GLN A 651 -1.44 -8.76 18.56
N TRP A 652 -0.95 -7.60 18.09
CA TRP A 652 -0.41 -6.55 18.96
C TRP A 652 -1.37 -5.38 19.18
N GLY A 653 -2.28 -5.14 18.24
CA GLY A 653 -3.31 -4.11 18.38
C GLY A 653 -4.20 -4.26 19.62
N PRO A 654 -4.63 -5.47 20.02
CA PRO A 654 -5.39 -5.67 21.27
C PRO A 654 -4.68 -5.13 22.51
N TRP A 655 -3.38 -5.39 22.69
CA TRP A 655 -2.62 -4.93 23.85
C TRP A 655 -2.55 -3.40 23.97
N LEU A 656 -2.66 -2.67 22.86
CA LEU A 656 -2.71 -1.21 22.85
C LEU A 656 -4.10 -0.63 23.16
N ARG A 657 -5.15 -1.46 23.15
CA ARG A 657 -6.56 -1.06 23.32
C ARG A 657 -7.19 -1.51 24.63
N MET A 658 -6.54 -2.42 25.37
CA MET A 658 -7.08 -2.94 26.64
C MET A 658 -7.15 -1.86 27.73
N HIS A 659 -6.14 -0.98 27.80
CA HIS A 659 -6.06 0.12 28.76
C HIS A 659 -6.25 -0.35 30.22
N LEU A 660 -5.62 -1.47 30.58
CA LEU A 660 -5.79 -2.07 31.90
C LEU A 660 -5.23 -1.17 33.01
N ALA A 661 -5.91 -1.12 34.15
CA ALA A 661 -5.44 -0.36 35.31
C ALA A 661 -4.09 -0.88 35.84
N SER A 662 -3.83 -2.18 35.68
CA SER A 662 -2.56 -2.82 36.04
C SER A 662 -1.38 -2.38 35.16
N GLY A 663 -1.65 -1.88 33.95
CA GLY A 663 -0.63 -1.52 32.96
C GLY A 663 0.17 -2.69 32.38
N VAL A 664 -0.22 -3.94 32.67
CA VAL A 664 0.44 -5.15 32.15
C VAL A 664 0.34 -5.22 30.62
N ASP A 665 -0.73 -4.71 30.04
CA ASP A 665 -0.93 -4.59 28.60
C ASP A 665 0.13 -3.69 27.93
N ARG A 666 0.34 -2.49 28.47
CA ARG A 666 1.39 -1.56 28.01
C ARG A 666 2.78 -2.15 28.25
N LEU A 667 3.01 -2.79 29.40
CA LEU A 667 4.28 -3.47 29.70
C LEU A 667 4.55 -4.57 28.68
N ARG A 668 3.56 -5.40 28.36
CA ARG A 668 3.67 -6.52 27.42
C ARG A 668 4.01 -6.05 26.01
N TYR A 669 3.36 -4.99 25.53
CA TYR A 669 3.64 -4.40 24.23
C TYR A 669 5.06 -3.80 24.18
N GLY A 670 5.44 -2.97 25.16
CA GLY A 670 6.79 -2.40 25.19
C GLY A 670 7.89 -3.46 25.34
N ASN A 671 7.60 -4.57 26.04
CA ASN A 671 8.47 -5.73 26.12
C ASN A 671 8.66 -6.44 24.77
N TRP A 672 7.62 -6.51 23.94
CA TRP A 672 7.70 -7.08 22.60
C TRP A 672 8.65 -6.26 21.71
N GLU A 673 8.52 -4.93 21.72
CA GLU A 673 9.43 -4.04 20.98
C GLU A 673 10.87 -4.20 21.47
N ALA A 674 11.06 -4.27 22.80
CA ALA A 674 12.38 -4.49 23.39
C ALA A 674 13.00 -5.84 23.02
N ARG A 675 12.22 -6.91 22.95
CA ARG A 675 12.69 -8.25 22.50
C ARG A 675 13.16 -8.19 21.05
N ASN A 676 12.38 -7.61 20.14
CA ASN A 676 12.75 -7.46 18.73
C ASN A 676 14.02 -6.59 18.57
N ALA A 677 14.14 -5.50 19.33
CA ALA A 677 15.33 -4.66 19.33
C ALA A 677 16.59 -5.42 19.80
N ARG A 678 16.47 -6.26 20.82
CA ARG A 678 17.58 -7.12 21.28
C ARG A 678 17.96 -8.17 20.25
N MET A 679 17.00 -8.78 19.55
CA MET A 679 17.31 -9.70 18.45
C MET A 679 18.07 -8.98 17.33
N VAL A 680 17.68 -7.76 16.98
CA VAL A 680 18.39 -6.94 15.98
C VAL A 680 19.79 -6.55 16.46
N ALA A 681 19.98 -6.28 17.76
CA ALA A 681 21.31 -6.08 18.33
C ALA A 681 22.17 -7.35 18.19
N ASN A 682 21.62 -8.53 18.50
CA ASN A 682 22.32 -9.81 18.31
C ASN A 682 22.64 -10.09 16.83
N LEU A 683 21.73 -9.77 15.91
CA LEU A 683 22.00 -9.85 14.47
C LEU A 683 23.10 -8.87 14.04
N SER A 684 23.16 -7.70 14.67
CA SER A 684 24.17 -6.68 14.39
C SER A 684 25.59 -7.16 14.75
N ASP A 685 25.74 -8.00 15.79
CA ASP A 685 27.02 -8.67 16.09
C ASP A 685 27.52 -9.52 14.92
N VAL A 686 26.62 -10.01 14.04
CA VAL A 686 26.96 -10.78 12.84
C VAL A 686 27.18 -9.88 11.63
N THR A 687 26.33 -8.87 11.43
CA THR A 687 26.42 -7.99 10.25
C THR A 687 27.53 -6.95 10.34
N ALA A 688 27.96 -6.60 11.56
CA ALA A 688 29.12 -5.75 11.83
C ALA A 688 30.44 -6.53 11.63
N SER A 689 30.68 -6.95 10.40
CA SER A 689 31.82 -7.77 9.98
C SER A 689 32.80 -6.96 9.13
N THR A 690 34.03 -7.48 8.99
CA THR A 690 35.05 -6.90 8.09
C THR A 690 34.75 -7.13 6.60
N ARG A 691 33.67 -7.84 6.28
CA ARG A 691 33.17 -8.09 4.93
C ARG A 691 31.64 -7.97 4.92
N ALA A 692 31.05 -7.75 3.74
CA ALA A 692 29.60 -7.81 3.57
C ALA A 692 29.11 -9.25 3.76
N GLU A 693 28.34 -9.48 4.82
CA GLU A 693 27.75 -10.78 5.12
C GLU A 693 26.40 -10.95 4.40
N ARG A 694 25.98 -12.20 4.20
CA ARG A 694 24.63 -12.57 3.76
C ARG A 694 24.00 -13.42 4.86
N VAL A 695 23.25 -12.78 5.75
CA VAL A 695 22.70 -13.39 6.96
C VAL A 695 21.29 -13.87 6.70
N LEU A 696 21.05 -15.18 6.81
CA LEU A 696 19.69 -15.74 6.87
C LEU A 696 19.25 -15.80 8.33
N PHE A 697 18.12 -15.21 8.68
CA PHE A 697 17.55 -15.30 10.03
C PHE A 697 16.18 -16.00 10.00
N LEU A 698 16.06 -17.12 10.72
CA LEU A 698 14.81 -17.85 10.89
C LEU A 698 14.14 -17.44 12.21
N VAL A 699 12.89 -17.00 12.13
CA VAL A 699 12.14 -16.49 13.28
C VAL A 699 10.64 -16.77 13.12
N GLY A 700 9.90 -16.83 14.23
CA GLY A 700 8.44 -16.83 14.23
C GLY A 700 7.90 -15.62 13.46
N VAL A 701 6.89 -15.85 12.61
CA VAL A 701 6.40 -14.85 11.65
C VAL A 701 5.98 -13.52 12.31
N ALA A 702 5.47 -13.58 13.55
CA ALA A 702 5.07 -12.41 14.33
C ALA A 702 6.20 -11.38 14.54
N HIS A 703 7.47 -11.83 14.55
CA HIS A 703 8.63 -10.96 14.74
C HIS A 703 9.08 -10.27 13.45
N LYS A 704 8.84 -10.88 12.29
CA LYS A 704 9.36 -10.44 11.00
C LYS A 704 9.12 -8.94 10.71
N PRO A 705 7.89 -8.38 10.81
CA PRO A 705 7.67 -6.98 10.47
C PRO A 705 8.44 -6.01 11.38
N PHE A 706 8.56 -6.33 12.68
CA PHE A 706 9.30 -5.51 13.65
C PHE A 706 10.81 -5.59 13.44
N VAL A 707 11.33 -6.80 13.24
CA VAL A 707 12.76 -7.03 12.99
C VAL A 707 13.19 -6.36 11.68
N GLU A 708 12.40 -6.49 10.61
CA GLU A 708 12.72 -5.84 9.33
C GLU A 708 12.66 -4.32 9.41
N ASP A 709 11.70 -3.71 10.12
CA ASP A 709 11.67 -2.26 10.33
C ASP A 709 12.94 -1.76 11.01
N LEU A 710 13.34 -2.42 12.09
CA LEU A 710 14.55 -2.08 12.84
C LEU A 710 15.83 -2.29 12.00
N LEU A 711 15.92 -3.38 11.24
CA LEU A 711 17.05 -3.62 10.33
C LEU A 711 17.14 -2.57 9.22
N ARG A 712 16.02 -2.09 8.68
CA ARG A 712 16.01 -1.02 7.65
C ARG A 712 16.57 0.31 8.17
N ARG A 713 16.57 0.52 9.49
CA ARG A 713 17.17 1.70 10.14
C ARG A 713 18.70 1.59 10.27
N LEU A 714 19.27 0.39 10.10
CA LEU A 714 20.71 0.18 10.13
C LEU A 714 21.32 0.48 8.75
N VAL A 715 22.05 1.59 8.66
CA VAL A 715 22.61 2.11 7.40
C VAL A 715 23.51 1.09 6.66
N HIS A 716 24.25 0.26 7.40
CA HIS A 716 25.17 -0.74 6.86
C HIS A 716 24.50 -2.07 6.46
N VAL A 717 23.17 -2.17 6.64
CA VAL A 717 22.38 -3.36 6.35
C VAL A 717 21.43 -3.11 5.19
N LYS A 718 21.23 -4.13 4.37
CA LYS A 718 20.16 -4.20 3.36
C LYS A 718 19.27 -5.39 3.69
N VAL A 719 17.97 -5.16 3.81
CA VAL A 719 17.00 -6.26 4.00
C VAL A 719 16.67 -6.87 2.64
N ALA A 720 16.80 -8.19 2.52
CA ALA A 720 16.46 -8.96 1.33
C ALA A 720 15.05 -9.55 1.43
N SER A 721 14.40 -9.76 0.28
CA SER A 721 13.05 -10.32 0.19
C SER A 721 13.10 -11.83 -0.10
N PHE A 722 12.31 -12.61 0.65
CA PHE A 722 12.14 -14.04 0.35
C PHE A 722 11.38 -14.25 -0.97
N GLU A 723 10.42 -13.38 -1.28
CA GLU A 723 9.60 -13.46 -2.48
C GLU A 723 10.45 -13.38 -3.77
N ASP A 724 11.50 -12.56 -3.77
CA ASP A 724 12.41 -12.43 -4.92
C ASP A 724 13.20 -13.72 -5.18
N LEU A 725 13.47 -14.50 -4.13
CA LEU A 725 14.20 -15.76 -4.21
C LEU A 725 13.28 -16.94 -4.53
N ALA A 726 12.01 -16.85 -4.15
CA ALA A 726 11.01 -17.91 -4.26
C ALA A 726 10.30 -17.97 -5.62
N ARG A 727 10.60 -17.05 -6.54
CA ARG A 727 10.09 -17.02 -7.92
C ARG A 727 10.63 -18.12 -8.82
#